data_AF-A0A1I4DST2-F1
#
_entry.id   AF-A0A1I4DST2-F1
#
_cell.length_a   1.000
_cell.length_b   1.000
_cell.length_c   1.000
_cell.angle_alpha   90.00
_cell.angle_beta   90.00
_cell.angle_gamma   90.00
#
_symmetry.space_group_name_H-M   'P 1'
#
loop_
_entity.id
_entity.type
_entity.pdbx_description
1 polymer ?
#
loop_
_entity_poly.entity_id
_entity_poly.type
_entity_poly.pdbx_seq_one_letter_code
_entity_poly.pdbx_strand_id
1 'polypeptide(L)'
;MTERIRGLRTWKKSAILSTTVFLSSMAWAVHANAEGNTSPFVAGHNPEEIIAKWEQYRPKFNGNPMIEQPLMVPPYSTGKLNAEFIQDGVNMANYVRYLAGLPDNLAADPMLNDQAQHGAVLLAVRDKGLSHTPEKPSSMDDSFYKIGYKSTSSSNLMGMVNKLHSTVLGYMSDSDMSNIDRLGHRRWILNPPLKYTGFGLASGNTTYTYSPMQVFDKSGAGAFSLPYIAWPSPGAFPTNAFNRGDAWSITLNPAQYKTPTPDQVKVVLKRKADGKVWTFDQKDRGIPSDAKLFPERNYFNVETTGFGIANCIIFRPAHIGSIASNDEFEAQITGIQAINGTPATIIYTVRFFDIPDKEDTATFLSEWSRPNEQKANLNPVTFQSTDFEKMIRTILEKPQEPVTEWDLSRIAALDFDYSSGDMAKDAGLLRKLTNMKRLQMFYMKDADISFLSELKSLRDLTVRNQNLNITGVDALKQLNNLKILYLQGDVDTSQLTALLEPMKSLQQLDIWNDAVTDLNFVPHIANLQRLSVGGKALRDITRLDKASQLRELGLHSKAITDYTSASRLSQLEKLELNSSGLSDLTWVSALTRLQSLDITDNAVSNLSPLSTLTRLETLFASNNRIQNVAPLAGLSKLSSLYLSSNAIKDISPFYSVNTKWQYLNLSYNFLDFTADSQSKKWLDSSQNKNISYEKQQQLKIKGLRLADKPTASASNSYMLVDEAIAKKVMALYNDYSEKMLDEGVIWESSKPDTIDVDGDSLVSKKKGNAQIRIKTDGYDQSISITVLDKHNIDSYKANVLSDASKIKMNAMILLAVNSWSAYVQGEKKTLQAKPIIDNDSTLLPVRFVSENLGVQVAWDADTQTATLTGNGKKITIPVGAMQMRVNEANVDLPVSAQIINGSTYLPLRVLCEALGKKVSYTDGVIIIGDQEYEQDHQLYDELVAMYSTEIR
;
A
#
# COMPACT_ATOMS: atom_id res chain seq x y z
N MET A 1 -66.39 5.84 12.94
CA MET A 1 -66.94 4.62 12.29
C MET A 1 -66.39 4.58 10.87
N THR A 2 -65.76 3.44 10.54
CA THR A 2 -65.62 2.83 9.20
C THR A 2 -64.97 3.66 8.07
N GLU A 3 -63.69 3.45 7.74
CA GLU A 3 -63.09 2.39 6.90
C GLU A 3 -63.15 2.65 5.39
N ARG A 4 -61.97 2.53 4.73
CA ARG A 4 -61.72 1.97 3.38
C ARG A 4 -62.21 2.82 2.17
N ILE A 5 -61.48 3.05 1.07
CA ILE A 5 -60.41 2.31 0.39
C ILE A 5 -59.64 3.23 -0.59
N ARG A 6 -58.36 2.88 -0.75
CA ARG A 6 -57.34 3.15 -1.79
C ARG A 6 -57.77 3.76 -3.14
N GLY A 7 -56.91 4.66 -3.63
CA GLY A 7 -56.71 4.97 -5.05
C GLY A 7 -55.45 5.82 -5.29
N LEU A 8 -54.33 5.14 -5.59
CA LEU A 8 -53.15 5.56 -6.38
C LEU A 8 -52.75 7.06 -6.38
N ARG A 9 -51.65 7.40 -5.68
CA ARG A 9 -50.93 8.69 -5.83
C ARG A 9 -49.67 8.53 -6.67
N THR A 10 -49.68 9.11 -7.86
CA THR A 10 -48.49 9.48 -8.64
C THR A 10 -48.17 10.97 -8.45
N TRP A 11 -46.97 11.24 -7.93
CA TRP A 11 -46.04 12.32 -8.29
C TRP A 11 -46.56 13.69 -8.78
N LYS A 12 -46.38 14.71 -7.91
CA LYS A 12 -45.69 16.00 -8.14
C LYS A 12 -46.30 17.07 -7.24
N LYS A 13 -45.57 17.48 -6.17
CA LYS A 13 -45.66 18.82 -5.58
C LYS A 13 -44.32 19.20 -4.97
N SER A 14 -43.42 19.67 -5.82
CA SER A 14 -42.50 20.76 -5.50
C SER A 14 -43.30 22.07 -5.46
N ALA A 15 -42.88 23.01 -4.61
CA ALA A 15 -43.53 24.27 -4.22
C ALA A 15 -44.56 24.14 -3.08
N ILE A 16 -44.09 24.34 -1.85
CA ILE A 16 -44.59 25.26 -0.81
C ILE A 16 -43.70 25.02 0.42
N LEU A 17 -42.67 25.85 0.58
CA LEU A 17 -41.91 26.06 1.81
C LEU A 17 -41.05 27.32 1.59
N SER A 18 -41.71 28.45 1.38
CA SER A 18 -41.07 29.75 1.11
C SER A 18 -41.60 30.86 2.03
N THR A 19 -42.06 30.51 3.23
CA THR A 19 -42.61 31.49 4.19
C THR A 19 -42.14 31.31 5.64
N THR A 20 -41.15 30.46 5.91
CA THR A 20 -40.59 30.28 7.28
C THR A 20 -39.13 30.77 7.40
N VAL A 21 -38.51 31.21 6.30
CA VAL A 21 -37.09 31.61 6.24
C VAL A 21 -36.81 32.99 6.86
N PHE A 22 -37.83 33.78 7.20
CA PHE A 22 -37.64 35.15 7.67
C PHE A 22 -37.62 35.35 9.20
N LEU A 23 -37.92 34.32 10.01
CA LEU A 23 -38.06 34.47 11.47
C LEU A 23 -36.91 33.85 12.30
N SER A 24 -36.04 33.02 11.71
CA SER A 24 -34.93 32.38 12.43
C SER A 24 -33.63 33.20 12.46
N SER A 25 -33.50 34.23 11.61
CA SER A 25 -32.33 35.13 11.62
C SER A 25 -32.38 36.22 12.71
N MET A 26 -33.56 36.48 13.31
CA MET A 26 -33.71 37.48 14.38
C MET A 26 -33.43 36.95 15.80
N ALA A 27 -33.36 35.63 16.02
CA ALA A 27 -33.12 35.06 17.35
C ALA A 27 -31.68 35.25 17.86
N TRP A 28 -30.75 35.69 17.00
CA TRP A 28 -29.37 36.05 17.36
C TRP A 28 -29.17 37.55 17.65
N ALA A 29 -30.27 38.30 17.75
CA ALA A 29 -30.27 39.76 17.81
C ALA A 29 -30.93 40.31 19.07
N VAL A 30 -30.42 40.01 20.27
CA VAL A 30 -30.56 40.94 21.42
C VAL A 30 -29.38 40.70 22.38
N HIS A 31 -28.41 41.60 22.38
CA HIS A 31 -27.70 42.16 23.55
C HIS A 31 -26.52 43.02 23.06
N ALA A 32 -26.84 44.16 22.45
CA ALA A 32 -25.89 45.27 22.31
C ALA A 32 -26.70 46.56 22.39
N ASN A 33 -26.92 47.05 23.61
CA ASN A 33 -27.26 48.46 23.86
C ASN A 33 -27.11 48.77 25.36
N ALA A 34 -25.86 49.05 25.74
CA ALA A 34 -25.54 50.03 26.76
C ALA A 34 -24.19 50.64 26.38
N GLU A 35 -24.12 51.97 26.31
CA GLU A 35 -22.93 52.80 26.09
C GLU A 35 -22.28 52.77 24.70
N GLY A 36 -22.81 53.55 23.75
CA GLY A 36 -22.04 54.22 22.67
C GLY A 36 -21.18 53.39 21.72
N ASN A 37 -21.22 52.06 21.80
CA ASN A 37 -20.29 51.15 21.11
C ASN A 37 -20.93 50.65 19.82
N THR A 38 -20.56 51.25 18.67
CA THR A 38 -21.01 50.82 17.35
C THR A 38 -20.19 49.60 16.89
N SER A 39 -20.48 48.43 17.45
CA SER A 39 -19.93 47.18 16.91
C SER A 39 -20.60 46.87 15.56
N PRO A 40 -19.87 46.82 14.43
CA PRO A 40 -20.48 46.45 13.17
C PRO A 40 -20.73 44.93 13.15
N PHE A 41 -22.00 44.57 13.00
CA PHE A 41 -22.48 43.19 12.97
C PHE A 41 -22.14 42.52 11.64
N VAL A 42 -21.55 41.32 11.68
CA VAL A 42 -21.42 40.43 10.52
C VAL A 42 -22.34 39.24 10.77
N ALA A 43 -23.34 39.06 9.91
CA ALA A 43 -24.23 37.90 9.99
C ALA A 43 -23.45 36.62 9.67
N GLY A 44 -23.51 35.66 10.59
CA GLY A 44 -22.92 34.33 10.38
C GLY A 44 -23.80 33.44 9.53
N HIS A 45 -23.19 32.43 8.90
CA HIS A 45 -23.92 31.38 8.19
C HIS A 45 -24.62 30.44 9.17
N ASN A 46 -25.75 29.88 8.75
CA ASN A 46 -26.42 28.80 9.48
C ASN A 46 -25.97 27.42 8.93
N PRO A 47 -26.20 26.30 9.65
CA PRO A 47 -25.73 24.99 9.18
C PRO A 47 -26.42 24.50 7.90
N GLU A 48 -27.70 24.85 7.67
CA GLU A 48 -28.42 24.43 6.47
C GLU A 48 -27.77 25.01 5.20
N GLU A 49 -27.41 26.29 5.26
CA GLU A 49 -26.63 26.99 4.22
C GLU A 49 -25.28 26.33 3.96
N ILE A 50 -24.52 26.04 5.03
CA ILE A 50 -23.19 25.44 4.92
C ILE A 50 -23.27 24.02 4.36
N ILE A 51 -24.24 23.20 4.81
CA ILE A 51 -24.45 21.84 4.31
C ILE A 51 -24.81 21.87 2.82
N ALA A 52 -25.68 22.79 2.40
CA ALA A 52 -26.03 22.95 1.00
C ALA A 52 -24.80 23.32 0.14
N LYS A 53 -23.94 24.21 0.64
CA LYS A 53 -22.69 24.58 -0.04
C LYS A 53 -21.65 23.47 -0.03
N TRP A 54 -21.57 22.68 1.03
CA TRP A 54 -20.74 21.49 1.06
C TRP A 54 -21.20 20.48 0.01
N GLU A 55 -22.49 20.18 -0.11
CA GLU A 55 -22.98 19.27 -1.16
C GLU A 55 -22.72 19.79 -2.59
N GLN A 56 -22.76 21.11 -2.76
CA GLN A 56 -22.40 21.77 -4.02
C GLN A 56 -20.91 21.55 -4.36
N TYR A 57 -20.01 21.82 -3.40
CA TYR A 57 -18.57 21.95 -3.63
C TYR A 57 -17.70 20.78 -3.17
N ARG A 58 -18.26 19.80 -2.46
CA ARG A 58 -17.48 18.66 -1.97
C ARG A 58 -16.80 17.94 -3.14
N PRO A 59 -15.58 17.43 -2.93
CA PRO A 59 -14.83 16.77 -3.99
C PRO A 59 -15.60 15.60 -4.61
N LYS A 60 -15.60 15.51 -5.94
CA LYS A 60 -16.28 14.46 -6.69
C LYS A 60 -15.34 13.71 -7.63
N PHE A 61 -14.16 14.26 -7.89
CA PHE A 61 -13.21 13.68 -8.83
C PHE A 61 -12.64 12.37 -8.29
N ASN A 62 -12.84 11.29 -9.05
CA ASN A 62 -12.22 10.00 -8.83
C ASN A 62 -11.63 9.51 -10.16
N GLY A 63 -10.31 9.60 -10.31
CA GLY A 63 -9.62 9.26 -11.54
C GLY A 63 -8.19 9.75 -11.57
N ASN A 64 -7.53 9.63 -12.73
CA ASN A 64 -6.16 10.10 -12.93
C ASN A 64 -6.14 11.64 -13.05
N PRO A 65 -5.42 12.36 -12.17
CA PRO A 65 -5.31 13.82 -12.22
C PRO A 65 -4.77 14.35 -13.55
N MET A 66 -3.98 13.57 -14.28
CA MET A 66 -3.32 13.97 -15.52
C MET A 66 -4.00 13.37 -16.75
N ILE A 67 -4.36 14.21 -17.72
CA ILE A 67 -4.72 13.81 -19.08
C ILE A 67 -3.44 13.54 -19.89
N GLU A 68 -2.45 14.41 -19.74
CA GLU A 68 -1.14 14.29 -20.39
C GLU A 68 -0.04 14.45 -19.35
N GLN A 69 0.91 13.51 -19.28
CA GLN A 69 2.00 13.57 -18.31
C GLN A 69 3.02 14.66 -18.67
N PRO A 70 3.58 15.37 -17.68
CA PRO A 70 4.60 16.36 -17.93
C PRO A 70 5.96 15.69 -18.21
N LEU A 71 6.82 16.32 -19.02
CA LEU A 71 8.18 15.86 -19.26
C LEU A 71 9.16 16.56 -18.32
N MET A 72 9.77 15.79 -17.42
CA MET A 72 10.78 16.28 -16.44
C MET A 72 12.21 16.30 -17.01
N VAL A 73 12.36 16.06 -18.31
CA VAL A 73 13.63 16.08 -19.05
C VAL A 73 13.47 16.91 -20.32
N PRO A 74 14.55 17.47 -20.89
CA PRO A 74 14.46 18.22 -22.13
C PRO A 74 13.95 17.38 -23.32
N PRO A 75 13.08 17.92 -24.19
CA PRO A 75 12.37 19.20 -24.02
C PRO A 75 11.29 19.08 -22.92
N TYR A 76 11.33 20.01 -21.95
CA TYR A 76 10.38 20.02 -20.84
C TYR A 76 8.96 20.31 -21.34
N SER A 77 7.97 19.68 -20.72
CA SER A 77 6.56 19.96 -21.01
C SER A 77 5.74 20.00 -19.72
N THR A 78 4.72 20.84 -19.71
CA THR A 78 3.79 20.99 -18.57
C THR A 78 2.84 19.82 -18.43
N GLY A 79 2.61 19.03 -19.49
CA GLY A 79 1.50 18.08 -19.52
C GLY A 79 0.16 18.80 -19.42
N LYS A 80 -0.88 18.08 -18.99
CA LYS A 80 -2.25 18.64 -18.89
C LYS A 80 -3.03 17.97 -17.77
N LEU A 81 -3.51 18.79 -16.83
CA LEU A 81 -4.40 18.35 -15.75
C LEU A 81 -5.83 18.11 -16.26
N ASN A 82 -6.53 17.21 -15.58
CA ASN A 82 -7.95 16.98 -15.75
C ASN A 82 -8.75 18.20 -15.27
N ALA A 83 -9.70 18.68 -16.08
CA ALA A 83 -10.51 19.85 -15.77
C ALA A 83 -11.42 19.64 -14.53
N GLU A 84 -11.96 18.43 -14.33
CA GLU A 84 -12.77 18.10 -13.15
C GLU A 84 -11.91 18.07 -11.88
N PHE A 85 -10.66 17.61 -11.99
CA PHE A 85 -9.69 17.65 -10.89
C PHE A 85 -9.36 19.09 -10.48
N ILE A 86 -9.09 19.98 -11.46
CA ILE A 86 -8.93 21.42 -11.21
C ILE A 86 -10.18 22.00 -10.57
N GLN A 87 -11.36 21.62 -11.06
CA GLN A 87 -12.64 22.13 -10.55
C GLN A 87 -12.86 21.74 -9.08
N ASP A 88 -12.43 20.55 -8.64
CA ASP A 88 -12.46 20.18 -7.21
C ASP A 88 -11.60 21.12 -6.35
N GLY A 89 -10.44 21.55 -6.84
CA GLY A 89 -9.61 22.57 -6.19
C GLY A 89 -10.29 23.93 -6.09
N VAL A 90 -10.89 24.40 -7.20
CA VAL A 90 -11.65 25.66 -7.24
C VAL A 90 -12.87 25.62 -6.33
N ASN A 91 -13.61 24.51 -6.34
CA ASN A 91 -14.78 24.30 -5.50
C ASN A 91 -14.41 24.40 -4.01
N MET A 92 -13.28 23.80 -3.61
CA MET A 92 -12.82 23.92 -2.23
C MET A 92 -12.41 25.36 -1.87
N ALA A 93 -11.76 26.08 -2.78
CA ALA A 93 -11.44 27.50 -2.57
C ALA A 93 -12.71 28.35 -2.43
N ASN A 94 -13.75 28.07 -3.23
CA ASN A 94 -15.06 28.70 -3.10
C ASN A 94 -15.76 28.34 -1.78
N TYR A 95 -15.67 27.09 -1.34
CA TYR A 95 -16.23 26.66 -0.07
C TYR A 95 -15.62 27.42 1.11
N VAL A 96 -14.30 27.54 1.19
CA VAL A 96 -13.64 28.26 2.29
C VAL A 96 -13.87 29.78 2.21
N ARG A 97 -14.00 30.35 1.00
CA ARG A 97 -14.40 31.75 0.82
C ARG A 97 -15.84 31.99 1.28
N TYR A 98 -16.76 31.09 0.94
CA TYR A 98 -18.14 31.12 1.43
C TYR A 98 -18.17 31.11 2.96
N LEU A 99 -17.46 30.16 3.59
CA LEU A 99 -17.38 30.09 5.05
C LEU A 99 -16.88 31.40 5.68
N ALA A 100 -16.00 32.14 5.01
CA ALA A 100 -15.51 33.43 5.50
C ALA A 100 -16.45 34.63 5.21
N GLY A 101 -17.63 34.39 4.62
CA GLY A 101 -18.59 35.42 4.22
C GLY A 101 -18.24 36.13 2.91
N LEU A 102 -17.30 35.61 2.13
CA LEU A 102 -16.87 36.18 0.84
C LEU A 102 -17.64 35.57 -0.33
N PRO A 103 -17.68 36.26 -1.49
CA PRO A 103 -18.18 35.67 -2.72
C PRO A 103 -17.44 34.37 -3.09
N ASP A 104 -18.22 33.32 -3.35
CA ASP A 104 -17.80 31.97 -3.72
C ASP A 104 -17.88 31.75 -5.24
N ASN A 105 -17.42 32.74 -6.00
CA ASN A 105 -17.49 32.81 -7.46
C ASN A 105 -16.10 32.77 -8.13
N LEU A 106 -15.11 32.20 -7.45
CA LEU A 106 -13.77 31.96 -8.02
C LEU A 106 -13.89 31.01 -9.21
N ALA A 107 -13.17 31.31 -10.28
CA ALA A 107 -13.11 30.47 -11.47
C ALA A 107 -11.67 30.07 -11.80
N ALA A 108 -11.49 28.88 -12.37
CA ALA A 108 -10.22 28.51 -12.98
C ALA A 108 -9.99 29.34 -14.25
N ASP A 109 -8.79 29.89 -14.40
CA ASP A 109 -8.34 30.53 -15.63
C ASP A 109 -7.32 29.63 -16.36
N PRO A 110 -7.50 29.35 -17.66
CA PRO A 110 -6.58 28.49 -18.41
C PRO A 110 -5.13 28.96 -18.44
N MET A 111 -4.88 30.27 -18.49
CA MET A 111 -3.51 30.81 -18.49
C MET A 111 -2.88 30.68 -17.10
N LEU A 112 -3.66 30.87 -16.04
CA LEU A 112 -3.19 30.63 -14.67
C LEU A 112 -2.95 29.15 -14.39
N ASN A 113 -3.75 28.23 -14.95
CA ASN A 113 -3.49 26.80 -14.88
C ASN A 113 -2.17 26.42 -15.57
N ASP A 114 -1.95 26.93 -16.79
CA ASP A 114 -0.70 26.69 -17.50
C ASP A 114 0.51 27.27 -16.75
N GLN A 115 0.39 28.49 -16.22
CA GLN A 115 1.41 29.09 -15.35
C GLN A 115 1.68 28.21 -14.12
N ALA A 116 0.63 27.77 -13.41
CA ALA A 116 0.76 26.89 -12.26
C ALA A 116 1.46 25.59 -12.60
N GLN A 117 1.11 24.97 -13.73
CA GLN A 117 1.72 23.73 -14.19
C GLN A 117 3.21 23.91 -14.50
N HIS A 118 3.63 25.03 -15.11
CA HIS A 118 5.06 25.35 -15.25
C HIS A 118 5.78 25.43 -13.90
N GLY A 119 5.15 26.06 -12.90
CA GLY A 119 5.71 26.13 -11.54
C GLY A 119 5.85 24.76 -10.89
N ALA A 120 4.85 23.89 -11.07
CA ALA A 120 4.89 22.52 -10.57
C ALA A 120 6.06 21.73 -11.19
N VAL A 121 6.21 21.80 -12.51
CA VAL A 121 7.32 21.17 -13.24
C VAL A 121 8.68 21.72 -12.78
N LEU A 122 8.82 23.03 -12.64
CA LEU A 122 10.08 23.64 -12.17
C LEU A 122 10.49 23.13 -10.78
N LEU A 123 9.53 23.04 -9.85
CA LEU A 123 9.80 22.49 -8.52
C LEU A 123 10.13 21.00 -8.56
N ALA A 124 9.40 20.22 -9.37
CA ALA A 124 9.60 18.78 -9.54
C ALA A 124 10.95 18.42 -10.17
N VAL A 125 11.38 19.16 -11.19
CA VAL A 125 12.68 18.96 -11.85
C VAL A 125 13.84 19.29 -10.91
N ARG A 126 13.68 20.32 -10.07
CA ARG A 126 14.69 20.71 -9.08
C ARG A 126 14.81 19.66 -7.97
N ASP A 127 13.66 19.16 -7.52
CA ASP A 127 13.51 18.15 -6.46
C ASP A 127 14.25 18.45 -5.16
N LYS A 128 14.23 19.72 -4.72
CA LYS A 128 14.85 20.20 -3.47
C LYS A 128 13.83 20.83 -2.50
N GLY A 129 12.58 20.36 -2.53
CA GLY A 129 11.49 20.88 -1.69
C GLY A 129 10.80 22.15 -2.24
N LEU A 130 10.04 22.85 -1.41
CA LEU A 130 9.30 24.06 -1.80
C LEU A 130 10.23 25.28 -1.86
N SER A 131 10.04 26.15 -2.86
CA SER A 131 10.73 27.45 -2.96
C SER A 131 9.90 28.42 -3.80
N HIS A 132 9.74 29.65 -3.32
CA HIS A 132 9.14 30.74 -4.10
C HIS A 132 10.12 31.39 -5.08
N THR A 133 11.42 31.15 -4.90
CA THR A 133 12.50 31.65 -5.76
C THR A 133 13.42 30.50 -6.20
N PRO A 134 12.89 29.49 -6.91
CA PRO A 134 13.69 28.34 -7.35
C PRO A 134 14.76 28.77 -8.35
N GLU A 135 15.96 28.18 -8.25
CA GLU A 135 17.01 28.37 -9.23
C GLU A 135 16.68 27.72 -10.58
N LYS A 136 17.22 28.26 -11.69
CA LYS A 136 17.03 27.68 -13.02
C LYS A 136 17.84 26.38 -13.17
N PRO A 137 17.22 25.24 -13.51
CA PRO A 137 17.97 24.05 -13.93
C PRO A 137 18.81 24.34 -15.19
N SER A 138 20.05 23.88 -15.24
CA SER A 138 20.98 24.19 -16.34
C SER A 138 20.48 23.76 -17.71
N SER A 139 19.71 22.67 -17.76
CA SER A 139 19.13 22.10 -18.99
C SER A 139 17.80 22.73 -19.40
N MET A 140 17.21 23.63 -18.59
CA MET A 140 15.88 24.20 -18.84
C MET A 140 15.95 25.51 -19.62
N ASP A 141 15.11 25.61 -20.66
CA ASP A 141 14.99 26.79 -21.51
C ASP A 141 14.53 28.02 -20.71
N ASP A 142 15.05 29.19 -21.07
CA ASP A 142 14.75 30.46 -20.38
C ASP A 142 13.26 30.81 -20.40
N SER A 143 12.56 30.50 -21.49
CA SER A 143 11.12 30.77 -21.63
C SER A 143 10.31 29.95 -20.63
N PHE A 144 10.57 28.64 -20.54
CA PHE A 144 9.91 27.74 -19.60
C PHE A 144 10.19 28.15 -18.14
N TYR A 145 11.46 28.42 -17.83
CA TYR A 145 11.87 28.85 -16.50
C TYR A 145 11.21 30.17 -16.08
N LYS A 146 11.13 31.17 -16.96
CA LYS A 146 10.51 32.47 -16.63
C LYS A 146 9.04 32.31 -16.23
N ILE A 147 8.28 31.44 -16.91
CA ILE A 147 6.88 31.16 -16.55
C ILE A 147 6.80 30.38 -15.23
N GLY A 148 7.64 29.35 -15.07
CA GLY A 148 7.69 28.55 -13.84
C GLY A 148 8.09 29.38 -12.61
N TYR A 149 9.09 30.24 -12.74
CA TYR A 149 9.52 31.16 -11.69
C TYR A 149 8.41 32.14 -11.31
N LYS A 150 7.76 32.76 -12.32
CA LYS A 150 6.63 33.65 -12.10
C LYS A 150 5.50 32.95 -11.33
N SER A 151 5.21 31.69 -11.67
CA SER A 151 4.26 30.88 -10.92
C SER A 151 4.68 30.73 -9.46
N THR A 152 5.88 30.20 -9.20
CA THR A 152 6.32 29.92 -7.83
C THR A 152 6.40 31.18 -6.97
N SER A 153 6.75 32.32 -7.55
CA SER A 153 6.84 33.61 -6.84
C SER A 153 5.47 34.26 -6.58
N SER A 154 4.36 33.74 -7.13
CA SER A 154 3.02 34.34 -7.03
C SER A 154 1.90 33.34 -6.69
N SER A 155 2.26 32.23 -6.07
CA SER A 155 1.35 31.14 -5.72
C SER A 155 1.45 30.75 -4.25
N ASN A 156 0.39 30.16 -3.72
CA ASN A 156 0.55 29.23 -2.61
C ASN A 156 1.26 27.98 -3.10
N LEU A 157 2.18 27.42 -2.30
CA LEU A 157 2.94 26.21 -2.65
C LEU A 157 2.67 25.12 -1.62
N MET A 158 2.30 23.93 -2.08
CA MET A 158 2.13 22.74 -1.23
C MET A 158 2.95 21.58 -1.78
N GLY A 159 3.47 20.76 -0.87
CA GLY A 159 4.17 19.51 -1.17
C GLY A 159 3.43 18.29 -0.59
N MET A 160 3.72 17.09 -1.11
CA MET A 160 3.24 15.79 -0.60
C MET A 160 1.71 15.58 -0.60
N VAL A 161 0.95 16.43 -1.29
CA VAL A 161 -0.50 16.28 -1.45
C VAL A 161 -0.82 16.07 -2.93
N ASN A 162 -1.63 15.05 -3.23
CA ASN A 162 -1.99 14.66 -4.60
C ASN A 162 -3.46 14.98 -4.96
N LYS A 163 -4.17 15.69 -4.09
CA LYS A 163 -5.56 16.14 -4.27
C LYS A 163 -5.66 17.65 -4.07
N LEU A 164 -6.14 18.39 -5.07
CA LEU A 164 -6.17 19.86 -5.01
C LEU A 164 -7.07 20.41 -3.89
N HIS A 165 -8.19 19.74 -3.60
CA HIS A 165 -9.05 20.15 -2.48
C HIS A 165 -8.33 20.03 -1.12
N SER A 166 -7.54 18.97 -0.91
CA SER A 166 -6.73 18.80 0.30
C SER A 166 -5.63 19.86 0.38
N THR A 167 -5.04 20.23 -0.76
CA THR A 167 -4.09 21.34 -0.84
C THR A 167 -4.72 22.65 -0.35
N VAL A 168 -5.93 22.98 -0.81
CA VAL A 168 -6.64 24.20 -0.38
C VAL A 168 -6.93 24.19 1.12
N LEU A 169 -7.46 23.09 1.67
CA LEU A 169 -7.71 22.99 3.11
C LEU A 169 -6.42 23.08 3.93
N GLY A 170 -5.31 22.52 3.43
CA GLY A 170 -4.00 22.64 4.09
C GLY A 170 -3.52 24.09 4.19
N TYR A 171 -3.73 24.91 3.14
CA TYR A 171 -3.45 26.35 3.19
C TYR A 171 -4.28 27.10 4.23
N MET A 172 -5.47 26.61 4.56
CA MET A 172 -6.30 27.25 5.57
C MET A 172 -5.77 27.02 6.99
N SER A 173 -4.89 26.05 7.25
CA SER A 173 -4.32 25.84 8.59
C SER A 173 -3.30 26.92 8.93
N ASP A 174 -2.23 27.07 8.13
CA ASP A 174 -1.21 28.13 8.23
C ASP A 174 -0.62 28.38 9.64
N SER A 175 -0.69 27.39 10.53
CA SER A 175 -0.44 27.57 11.97
C SER A 175 0.88 27.00 12.46
N ASP A 176 1.74 26.55 11.54
CA ASP A 176 3.10 26.16 11.85
C ASP A 176 3.98 27.40 12.09
N MET A 177 5.14 27.19 12.73
CA MET A 177 6.05 28.29 13.09
C MET A 177 6.57 29.08 11.88
N SER A 178 6.52 28.54 10.67
CA SER A 178 6.94 29.25 9.45
C SER A 178 5.84 30.09 8.82
N ASN A 179 4.58 30.02 9.27
CA ASN A 179 3.47 30.74 8.65
C ASN A 179 2.55 31.49 9.64
N ILE A 180 2.49 31.06 10.90
CA ILE A 180 1.50 31.56 11.88
C ILE A 180 1.56 33.08 12.11
N ASP A 181 2.73 33.70 11.87
CA ASP A 181 2.93 35.14 12.03
C ASP A 181 2.22 36.00 11.00
N ARG A 182 1.94 35.44 9.82
CA ARG A 182 1.33 36.15 8.70
C ARG A 182 0.03 35.54 8.21
N LEU A 183 -0.14 34.22 8.32
CA LEU A 183 -1.20 33.42 7.71
C LEU A 183 -1.35 33.70 6.20
N GLY A 184 -0.21 33.69 5.50
CA GLY A 184 -0.10 34.16 4.13
C GLY A 184 -1.00 33.40 3.16
N HIS A 185 -0.94 32.06 3.17
CA HIS A 185 -1.71 31.23 2.25
C HIS A 185 -3.21 31.40 2.46
N ARG A 186 -3.65 31.39 3.72
CA ARG A 186 -5.06 31.62 4.09
C ARG A 186 -5.54 32.99 3.62
N ARG A 187 -4.81 34.05 3.96
CA ARG A 187 -5.22 35.43 3.65
C ARG A 187 -5.21 35.74 2.15
N TRP A 188 -4.34 35.09 1.38
CA TRP A 188 -4.37 35.20 -0.07
C TRP A 188 -5.61 34.52 -0.69
N ILE A 189 -6.06 33.37 -0.18
CA ILE A 189 -7.32 32.72 -0.63
C ILE A 189 -8.54 33.56 -0.23
N LEU A 190 -8.54 34.10 0.99
CA LEU A 190 -9.58 34.98 1.52
C LEU A 190 -9.45 36.43 1.06
N ASN A 191 -8.60 36.72 0.08
CA ASN A 191 -8.43 38.06 -0.45
C ASN A 191 -9.67 38.44 -1.30
N PRO A 192 -10.45 39.49 -0.95
CA PRO A 192 -11.67 39.84 -1.68
C PRO A 192 -11.49 40.07 -3.19
N PRO A 193 -10.41 40.74 -3.67
CA PRO A 193 -10.18 40.95 -5.11
C PRO A 193 -9.87 39.69 -5.93
N LEU A 194 -9.63 38.53 -5.30
CA LEU A 194 -9.31 37.29 -6.00
C LEU A 194 -10.55 36.76 -6.72
N LYS A 195 -10.48 36.64 -8.06
CA LYS A 195 -11.58 36.15 -8.91
C LYS A 195 -11.19 34.98 -9.80
N TYR A 196 -9.94 34.96 -10.25
CA TYR A 196 -9.40 33.85 -11.02
C TYR A 196 -8.26 33.16 -10.27
N THR A 197 -8.18 31.84 -10.41
CA THR A 197 -7.09 31.03 -9.88
C THR A 197 -6.63 30.02 -10.93
N GLY A 198 -5.54 29.32 -10.63
CA GLY A 198 -5.08 28.19 -11.43
C GLY A 198 -4.29 27.22 -10.58
N PHE A 199 -4.30 25.96 -10.96
CA PHE A 199 -3.64 24.87 -10.23
C PHE A 199 -2.64 24.13 -11.11
N GLY A 200 -1.55 23.68 -10.49
CA GLY A 200 -0.58 22.79 -11.10
C GLY A 200 -0.35 21.55 -10.25
N LEU A 201 0.13 20.47 -10.86
CA LEU A 201 0.56 19.26 -10.15
C LEU A 201 1.67 18.57 -10.94
N ALA A 202 2.82 18.31 -10.30
CA ALA A 202 3.89 17.51 -10.88
C ALA A 202 4.67 16.80 -9.78
N SER A 203 5.18 15.60 -10.07
CA SER A 203 5.98 14.80 -9.14
C SER A 203 7.43 14.70 -9.62
N GLY A 204 8.37 14.90 -8.69
CA GLY A 204 9.81 14.71 -8.93
C GLY A 204 10.23 13.24 -8.85
N ASN A 205 11.54 12.99 -8.87
CA ASN A 205 12.10 11.62 -8.79
C ASN A 205 11.93 10.99 -7.39
N THR A 206 11.79 11.81 -6.35
CA THR A 206 11.68 11.37 -4.95
C THR A 206 10.27 10.96 -4.52
N THR A 207 9.32 10.72 -5.46
CA THR A 207 7.87 10.57 -5.20
C THR A 207 7.18 11.83 -4.62
N TYR A 208 7.95 12.89 -4.37
CA TYR A 208 7.44 14.16 -3.85
C TYR A 208 6.62 14.88 -4.92
N THR A 209 5.39 15.26 -4.56
CA THR A 209 4.45 15.93 -5.46
C THR A 209 4.29 17.41 -5.07
N TYR A 210 4.35 18.29 -6.07
CA TYR A 210 4.32 19.75 -5.92
C TYR A 210 3.04 20.32 -6.53
N SER A 211 2.31 21.14 -5.76
CA SER A 211 1.01 21.68 -6.13
C SER A 211 0.94 23.19 -5.88
N PRO A 212 1.27 24.04 -6.86
CA PRO A 212 1.04 25.48 -6.77
C PRO A 212 -0.43 25.87 -7.03
N MET A 213 -0.93 26.86 -6.31
CA MET A 213 -2.21 27.54 -6.55
C MET A 213 -1.98 29.04 -6.79
N GLN A 214 -2.40 29.57 -7.94
CA GLN A 214 -2.29 31.00 -8.24
C GLN A 214 -3.28 31.81 -7.38
N VAL A 215 -2.80 32.78 -6.61
CA VAL A 215 -3.63 33.52 -5.64
C VAL A 215 -3.43 35.04 -5.68
N PHE A 216 -2.76 35.54 -6.72
CA PHE A 216 -2.37 36.96 -6.84
C PHE A 216 -3.25 37.75 -7.83
N ASP A 217 -4.25 37.11 -8.44
CA ASP A 217 -5.25 37.82 -9.24
C ASP A 217 -6.00 38.87 -8.41
N LYS A 218 -6.26 40.02 -9.04
CA LYS A 218 -6.96 41.17 -8.45
C LYS A 218 -8.10 41.67 -9.34
N SER A 219 -8.46 40.92 -10.37
CA SER A 219 -9.49 41.32 -11.34
C SER A 219 -10.92 41.31 -10.76
N GLY A 220 -11.11 40.71 -9.59
CA GLY A 220 -12.36 40.74 -8.82
C GLY A 220 -12.54 41.99 -7.96
N ALA A 221 -11.75 43.05 -8.17
CA ALA A 221 -11.78 44.27 -7.37
C ALA A 221 -13.16 44.97 -7.38
N GLY A 222 -14.06 44.52 -6.51
CA GLY A 222 -15.24 45.23 -6.03
C GLY A 222 -15.03 45.73 -4.59
N ALA A 223 -15.96 46.53 -4.08
CA ALA A 223 -15.88 47.06 -2.72
C ALA A 223 -15.98 45.91 -1.70
N PHE A 224 -14.88 45.62 -1.01
CA PHE A 224 -14.88 44.82 0.21
C PHE A 224 -15.75 45.54 1.25
N SER A 225 -16.98 45.06 1.45
CA SER A 225 -18.00 45.75 2.24
C SER A 225 -18.10 45.24 3.68
N LEU A 226 -17.58 44.04 3.98
CA LEU A 226 -17.57 43.52 5.33
C LEU A 226 -16.66 44.38 6.22
N PRO A 227 -17.03 44.64 7.49
CA PRO A 227 -16.18 45.34 8.44
C PRO A 227 -14.89 44.55 8.74
N TYR A 228 -14.97 43.22 8.73
CA TYR A 228 -13.82 42.33 8.92
C TYR A 228 -14.09 40.95 8.29
N ILE A 229 -13.03 40.19 8.05
CA ILE A 229 -13.08 38.76 7.70
C ILE A 229 -12.56 37.97 8.90
N ALA A 230 -13.39 37.10 9.46
CA ALA A 230 -13.00 36.21 10.56
C ALA A 230 -12.86 34.76 10.09
N TRP A 231 -11.87 34.06 10.64
CA TRP A 231 -11.69 32.62 10.48
C TRP A 231 -11.39 32.02 11.86
N PRO A 232 -12.29 31.19 12.42
CA PRO A 232 -13.63 30.87 11.91
C PRO A 232 -14.55 32.11 11.89
N SER A 233 -15.59 32.10 11.05
CA SER A 233 -16.58 33.18 10.97
C SER A 233 -17.61 33.10 12.10
N PRO A 234 -18.37 34.18 12.38
CA PRO A 234 -19.53 34.12 13.27
C PRO A 234 -20.57 33.09 12.81
N GLY A 235 -21.39 32.59 13.75
CA GLY A 235 -22.49 31.67 13.47
C GLY A 235 -22.09 30.20 13.52
N ALA A 236 -22.60 29.39 12.58
CA ALA A 236 -22.21 28.00 12.44
C ALA A 236 -20.88 27.88 11.69
N PHE A 237 -20.00 26.96 12.13
CA PHE A 237 -18.75 26.71 11.42
C PHE A 237 -18.42 25.20 11.41
N PRO A 238 -18.04 24.62 10.26
CA PRO A 238 -17.87 23.18 10.19
C PRO A 238 -16.46 22.76 10.67
N THR A 239 -16.40 21.69 11.46
CA THR A 239 -15.15 21.14 12.03
C THR A 239 -14.19 20.61 10.96
N ASN A 240 -14.69 20.23 9.79
CA ASN A 240 -13.84 19.77 8.67
C ASN A 240 -13.01 20.89 8.02
N ALA A 241 -13.27 22.16 8.35
CA ALA A 241 -12.54 23.32 7.84
C ALA A 241 -11.69 24.03 8.91
N PHE A 242 -11.78 23.62 10.19
CA PHE A 242 -11.04 24.24 11.28
C PHE A 242 -10.66 23.21 12.35
N ASN A 243 -9.37 22.98 12.49
CA ASN A 243 -8.80 22.03 13.43
C ASN A 243 -8.32 22.71 14.72
N ARG A 244 -8.10 21.93 15.78
CA ARG A 244 -7.63 22.46 17.08
C ARG A 244 -6.34 23.27 17.03
N GLY A 245 -5.44 22.95 16.09
CA GLY A 245 -4.15 23.61 15.93
C GLY A 245 -4.21 24.88 15.08
N ASP A 246 -5.35 25.15 14.44
CA ASP A 246 -5.52 26.28 13.54
C ASP A 246 -5.62 27.58 14.32
N ALA A 247 -4.91 28.60 13.86
CA ALA A 247 -4.95 29.95 14.41
C ALA A 247 -6.27 30.61 14.02
N TRP A 248 -6.83 31.35 14.97
CA TRP A 248 -7.92 32.28 14.71
C TRP A 248 -7.36 33.54 14.06
N SER A 249 -8.14 34.14 13.15
CA SER A 249 -7.71 35.36 12.48
C SER A 249 -8.86 36.30 12.19
N ILE A 250 -8.62 37.60 12.35
CA ILE A 250 -9.57 38.67 12.05
C ILE A 250 -8.86 39.74 11.22
N THR A 251 -9.21 39.83 9.95
CA THR A 251 -8.67 40.84 9.04
C THR A 251 -9.61 42.03 9.00
N LEU A 252 -9.18 43.17 9.54
CA LEU A 252 -9.97 44.40 9.60
C LEU A 252 -10.02 45.07 8.24
N ASN A 253 -11.19 45.59 7.84
CA ASN A 253 -11.33 46.36 6.62
C ASN A 253 -10.61 47.71 6.74
N PRO A 254 -9.56 47.98 5.94
CA PRO A 254 -8.83 49.25 6.00
C PRO A 254 -9.68 50.46 5.62
N ALA A 255 -10.83 50.27 4.95
CA ALA A 255 -11.78 51.34 4.67
C ALA A 255 -12.66 51.69 5.89
N GLN A 256 -12.76 50.80 6.89
CA GLN A 256 -13.64 50.96 8.05
C GLN A 256 -12.87 51.09 9.38
N TYR A 257 -11.62 50.63 9.43
CA TYR A 257 -10.77 50.64 10.61
C TYR A 257 -9.42 51.27 10.32
N LYS A 258 -8.86 51.95 11.33
CA LYS A 258 -7.45 52.36 11.31
C LYS A 258 -6.53 51.15 11.42
N THR A 259 -5.29 51.30 10.96
CA THR A 259 -4.24 50.32 11.21
C THR A 259 -4.11 50.09 12.73
N PRO A 260 -4.30 48.85 13.23
CA PRO A 260 -4.26 48.57 14.65
C PRO A 260 -2.83 48.72 15.18
N THR A 261 -2.70 49.33 16.36
CA THR A 261 -1.42 49.37 17.09
C THR A 261 -1.26 48.05 17.85
N PRO A 262 -0.24 47.21 17.54
CA PRO A 262 -0.13 45.89 18.14
C PRO A 262 -0.22 45.86 19.66
N ASP A 263 0.44 46.81 20.33
CA ASP A 263 0.52 46.89 21.80
C ASP A 263 -0.82 47.28 22.48
N GLN A 264 -1.79 47.78 21.70
CA GLN A 264 -3.10 48.20 22.20
C GLN A 264 -4.16 47.11 22.04
N VAL A 265 -4.00 46.22 21.06
CA VAL A 265 -5.00 45.19 20.75
C VAL A 265 -5.00 44.12 21.84
N LYS A 266 -6.20 43.77 22.30
CA LYS A 266 -6.42 42.66 23.22
C LYS A 266 -7.53 41.77 22.69
N VAL A 267 -7.33 40.45 22.79
CA VAL A 267 -8.33 39.45 22.43
C VAL A 267 -8.69 38.64 23.66
N VAL A 268 -9.99 38.39 23.87
CA VAL A 268 -10.51 37.45 24.86
C VAL A 268 -11.29 36.38 24.10
N LEU A 269 -10.93 35.11 24.28
CA LEU A 269 -11.65 33.96 23.75
C LEU A 269 -12.23 33.18 24.93
N LYS A 270 -13.53 32.88 24.90
CA LYS A 270 -14.22 32.12 25.95
C LYS A 270 -14.92 30.92 25.34
N ARG A 271 -14.61 29.71 25.83
CA ARG A 271 -15.41 28.52 25.54
C ARG A 271 -16.61 28.47 26.48
N LYS A 272 -17.83 28.40 25.94
CA LYS A 272 -19.04 28.51 26.77
C LYS A 272 -19.32 27.28 27.62
N ALA A 273 -18.97 26.08 27.12
CA ALA A 273 -19.31 24.82 27.79
C ALA A 273 -18.64 24.63 29.16
N ASP A 274 -17.39 25.06 29.32
CA ASP A 274 -16.60 24.95 30.57
C ASP A 274 -16.19 26.31 31.16
N GLY A 275 -16.51 27.41 30.46
CA GLY A 275 -16.16 28.76 30.88
C GLY A 275 -14.67 29.08 30.79
N LYS A 276 -13.84 28.25 30.14
CA LYS A 276 -12.40 28.53 29.98
C LYS A 276 -12.20 29.81 29.17
N VAL A 277 -11.34 30.70 29.69
CA VAL A 277 -11.04 32.01 29.08
C VAL A 277 -9.55 32.07 28.74
N TRP A 278 -9.25 32.47 27.51
CA TRP A 278 -7.92 32.83 27.05
C TRP A 278 -7.88 34.33 26.77
N THR A 279 -6.85 35.00 27.25
CA THR A 279 -6.59 36.42 26.97
C THR A 279 -5.28 36.52 26.22
N PHE A 280 -5.30 37.23 25.09
CA PHE A 280 -4.15 37.46 24.23
C PHE A 280 -3.82 38.94 24.21
N ASP A 281 -2.57 39.26 24.48
CA ASP A 281 -2.03 40.60 24.45
C ASP A 281 -0.55 40.59 24.04
N GLN A 282 0.13 41.72 24.20
CA GLN A 282 1.54 41.87 23.83
C GLN A 282 2.47 40.80 24.43
N LYS A 283 2.16 40.22 25.59
CA LYS A 283 3.02 39.19 26.22
C LYS A 283 3.03 37.86 25.45
N ASP A 284 1.99 37.60 24.66
CA ASP A 284 1.83 36.38 23.87
C ASP A 284 2.39 36.55 22.44
N ARG A 285 3.01 37.71 22.16
CA ARG A 285 3.39 38.11 20.81
C ARG A 285 4.61 37.35 20.26
N GLY A 286 4.50 36.97 18.98
CA GLY A 286 5.62 36.43 18.19
C GLY A 286 5.79 34.92 18.33
N ILE A 287 6.78 34.37 17.63
CA ILE A 287 7.12 32.93 17.66
C ILE A 287 8.16 32.71 18.77
N PRO A 288 8.03 31.66 19.61
CA PRO A 288 9.02 31.41 20.66
C PRO A 288 10.36 31.06 20.04
N SER A 289 11.46 31.45 20.68
CA SER A 289 12.79 31.01 20.28
C SER A 289 12.97 29.50 20.47
N ASP A 290 12.31 28.91 21.47
CA ASP A 290 12.25 27.46 21.69
C ASP A 290 10.98 26.88 21.06
N ALA A 291 11.15 26.08 20.00
CA ALA A 291 10.06 25.40 19.31
C ALA A 291 9.22 24.50 20.23
N LYS A 292 9.80 23.97 21.33
CA LYS A 292 9.07 23.13 22.30
C LYS A 292 8.01 23.89 23.08
N LEU A 293 8.16 25.21 23.22
CA LEU A 293 7.18 26.06 23.92
C LEU A 293 6.01 26.45 23.01
N PHE A 294 6.10 26.25 21.70
CA PHE A 294 5.08 26.70 20.76
C PHE A 294 3.70 26.03 20.95
N PRO A 295 3.59 24.72 21.25
CA PRO A 295 2.31 24.08 21.55
C PRO A 295 1.75 24.49 22.92
N GLU A 296 2.64 24.80 23.87
CA GLU A 296 2.31 25.02 25.29
C GLU A 296 1.92 26.47 25.62
N ARG A 297 2.07 27.39 24.65
CA ARG A 297 1.84 28.82 24.88
C ARG A 297 0.79 29.41 23.96
N ASN A 298 0.04 30.38 24.49
CA ASN A 298 -0.80 31.22 23.67
C ASN A 298 0.06 31.92 22.60
N TYR A 299 -0.49 32.04 21.41
CA TYR A 299 0.11 32.79 20.32
C TYR A 299 -0.72 34.03 20.04
N PHE A 300 -0.07 35.17 19.82
CA PHE A 300 -0.69 36.41 19.38
C PHE A 300 0.19 37.13 18.35
N ASN A 301 -0.44 37.76 17.35
CA ASN A 301 0.23 38.75 16.52
C ASN A 301 -0.78 39.73 15.91
N VAL A 302 -0.29 40.92 15.55
CA VAL A 302 -1.00 41.88 14.72
C VAL A 302 -0.14 42.14 13.50
N GLU A 303 -0.54 41.58 12.36
CA GLU A 303 0.15 41.67 11.09
C GLU A 303 -0.46 42.79 10.24
N THR A 304 0.27 43.90 10.13
CA THR A 304 -0.18 45.12 9.45
C THR A 304 0.24 45.18 7.98
N THR A 305 1.04 44.23 7.49
CA THR A 305 1.48 44.17 6.09
C THR A 305 0.45 43.47 5.17
N GLY A 306 0.65 43.63 3.86
CA GLY A 306 -0.28 43.20 2.83
C GLY A 306 -0.06 41.78 2.30
N PHE A 307 -0.61 40.78 2.98
CA PHE A 307 -0.84 39.43 2.44
C PHE A 307 -2.28 39.33 1.91
N GLY A 308 -2.59 40.11 0.88
CA GLY A 308 -3.98 40.40 0.48
C GLY A 308 -4.46 41.71 1.11
N ILE A 309 -5.42 41.63 2.05
CA ILE A 309 -5.86 42.78 2.85
C ILE A 309 -4.99 42.91 4.11
N ALA A 310 -4.56 44.13 4.42
CA ALA A 310 -3.76 44.45 5.61
C ALA A 310 -4.58 44.34 6.92
N ASN A 311 -3.93 44.53 8.07
CA ASN A 311 -4.55 44.62 9.40
C ASN A 311 -5.19 43.30 9.89
N CYS A 312 -4.39 42.24 9.97
CA CYS A 312 -4.83 40.94 10.48
C CYS A 312 -4.42 40.75 11.95
N ILE A 313 -5.39 40.48 12.81
CA ILE A 313 -5.19 40.07 14.20
C ILE A 313 -5.22 38.55 14.25
N ILE A 314 -4.16 37.94 14.77
CA ILE A 314 -3.94 36.50 14.76
C ILE A 314 -3.78 36.02 16.19
N PHE A 315 -4.49 34.95 16.56
CA PHE A 315 -4.37 34.37 17.90
C PHE A 315 -4.60 32.87 17.90
N ARG A 316 -3.91 32.13 18.78
CA ARG A 316 -4.13 30.69 18.98
C ARG A 316 -4.03 30.37 20.47
N PRO A 317 -5.08 29.84 21.11
CA PRO A 317 -5.02 29.39 22.50
C PRO A 317 -4.13 28.15 22.65
N ALA A 318 -3.34 28.10 23.73
CA ALA A 318 -2.74 26.84 24.19
C ALA A 318 -3.78 25.98 24.93
N HIS A 319 -3.58 24.66 24.88
CA HIS A 319 -4.40 23.68 25.61
C HIS A 319 -5.91 23.86 25.38
N ILE A 320 -6.31 24.13 24.13
CA ILE A 320 -7.73 24.22 23.76
C ILE A 320 -8.41 22.84 23.79
N GLY A 321 -7.65 21.76 23.65
CA GLY A 321 -8.16 20.39 23.51
C GLY A 321 -8.73 20.17 22.11
N SER A 322 -9.66 19.21 21.94
CA SER A 322 -10.38 19.06 20.67
C SER A 322 -11.39 20.20 20.45
N ILE A 323 -11.72 20.47 19.19
CA ILE A 323 -12.91 21.24 18.80
C ILE A 323 -13.90 20.21 18.25
N ALA A 324 -15.01 20.05 18.94
CA ALA A 324 -16.04 19.05 18.65
C ALA A 324 -17.32 19.73 18.17
N SER A 325 -18.19 18.93 17.53
CA SER A 325 -19.53 19.38 17.21
C SER A 325 -20.23 19.92 18.46
N ASN A 326 -20.99 21.01 18.27
CA ASN A 326 -21.70 21.78 19.27
C ASN A 326 -20.85 22.71 20.17
N ASP A 327 -19.51 22.64 20.11
CA ASP A 327 -18.66 23.56 20.88
C ASP A 327 -18.93 25.01 20.47
N GLU A 328 -19.13 25.88 21.46
CA GLU A 328 -19.41 27.29 21.25
C GLU A 328 -18.34 28.17 21.91
N PHE A 329 -17.81 29.11 21.14
CA PHE A 329 -16.79 30.05 21.55
C PHE A 329 -17.24 31.48 21.29
N GLU A 330 -16.94 32.38 22.23
CA GLU A 330 -17.12 33.82 22.09
C GLU A 330 -15.76 34.48 22.01
N ALA A 331 -15.53 35.29 20.97
CA ALA A 331 -14.32 36.07 20.77
C ALA A 331 -14.65 37.57 20.92
N GLN A 332 -13.86 38.27 21.75
CA GLN A 332 -13.94 39.71 21.96
C GLN A 332 -12.60 40.36 21.65
N ILE A 333 -12.62 41.41 20.83
CA ILE A 333 -11.43 42.12 20.36
C ILE A 333 -11.61 43.59 20.68
N THR A 334 -10.63 44.14 21.40
CA THR A 334 -10.62 45.53 21.89
C THR A 334 -9.29 46.20 21.54
N GLY A 335 -9.20 47.52 21.77
CA GLY A 335 -8.00 48.29 21.45
C GLY A 335 -7.83 48.62 19.96
N ILE A 336 -8.90 48.47 19.18
CA ILE A 336 -8.98 48.87 17.78
C ILE A 336 -9.80 50.15 17.63
N GLN A 337 -9.68 50.83 16.49
CA GLN A 337 -10.37 52.08 16.21
C GLN A 337 -11.04 52.02 14.84
N ALA A 338 -12.27 52.54 14.77
CA ALA A 338 -12.92 52.85 13.50
C ALA A 338 -12.10 53.89 12.73
N ILE A 339 -12.33 54.00 11.42
CA ILE A 339 -11.55 54.89 10.54
C ILE A 339 -11.59 56.37 10.99
N ASN A 340 -12.70 56.79 11.61
CA ASN A 340 -12.89 58.12 12.19
C ASN A 340 -12.14 58.33 13.53
N GLY A 341 -11.49 57.30 14.08
CA GLY A 341 -10.72 57.34 15.33
C GLY A 341 -11.49 56.97 16.59
N THR A 342 -12.80 56.69 16.50
CA THR A 342 -13.58 56.24 17.66
C THR A 342 -13.13 54.83 18.09
N PRO A 343 -12.98 54.54 19.40
CA PRO A 343 -12.73 53.19 19.87
C PRO A 343 -13.81 52.23 19.36
N ALA A 344 -13.38 51.03 18.93
CA ALA A 344 -14.27 49.99 18.45
C ALA A 344 -13.99 48.67 19.17
N THR A 345 -15.02 47.86 19.29
CA THR A 345 -14.95 46.51 19.85
C THR A 345 -15.64 45.56 18.87
N ILE A 346 -15.02 44.41 18.59
CA ILE A 346 -15.65 43.30 17.86
C ILE A 346 -15.98 42.20 18.87
N ILE A 347 -17.23 41.74 18.90
CA ILE A 347 -17.65 40.56 19.67
C ILE A 347 -18.43 39.65 18.73
N TYR A 348 -18.07 38.37 18.66
CA TYR A 348 -18.87 37.37 17.94
C TYR A 348 -18.79 36.01 18.60
N THR A 349 -19.80 35.18 18.32
CA THR A 349 -19.85 33.77 18.73
C THR A 349 -19.74 32.88 17.50
N VAL A 350 -19.03 31.78 17.63
CA VAL A 350 -19.01 30.67 16.68
C VAL A 350 -19.40 29.37 17.38
N ARG A 351 -20.28 28.59 16.74
CA ARG A 351 -20.68 27.26 17.18
C ARG A 351 -20.26 26.25 16.12
N PHE A 352 -19.42 25.29 16.51
CA PHE A 352 -18.87 24.29 15.61
C PHE A 352 -19.85 23.14 15.35
N PHE A 353 -19.78 22.51 14.18
CA PHE A 353 -20.53 21.28 13.90
C PHE A 353 -19.81 20.34 12.95
N ASP A 354 -20.08 19.05 13.09
CA ASP A 354 -19.70 18.06 12.08
C ASP A 354 -20.75 18.07 10.96
N ILE A 355 -20.32 18.13 9.71
CA ILE A 355 -21.23 18.04 8.56
C ILE A 355 -21.91 16.66 8.60
N PRO A 356 -23.24 16.59 8.76
CA PRO A 356 -23.94 15.32 8.85
C PRO A 356 -23.92 14.59 7.51
N ASP A 357 -24.13 13.27 7.55
CA ASP A 357 -24.46 12.57 6.32
C ASP A 357 -25.83 13.06 5.82
N LYS A 358 -26.06 12.90 4.51
CA LYS A 358 -27.31 13.35 3.88
C LYS A 358 -28.56 12.78 4.58
N GLU A 359 -28.48 11.54 5.06
CA GLU A 359 -29.56 10.83 5.74
C GLU A 359 -29.83 11.39 7.16
N ASP A 360 -28.79 11.88 7.82
CA ASP A 360 -28.84 12.43 9.19
C ASP A 360 -29.16 13.93 9.22
N THR A 361 -29.13 14.60 8.06
CA THR A 361 -29.21 16.06 7.95
C THR A 361 -30.46 16.64 8.60
N ALA A 362 -31.63 16.02 8.39
CA ALA A 362 -32.89 16.52 8.97
C ALA A 362 -32.90 16.43 10.50
N THR A 363 -32.43 15.31 11.06
CA THR A 363 -32.30 15.10 12.51
C THR A 363 -31.32 16.11 13.11
N PHE A 364 -30.14 16.25 12.49
CA PHE A 364 -29.12 17.21 12.91
C PHE A 364 -29.66 18.65 12.93
N LEU A 365 -30.32 19.11 11.86
CA LEU A 365 -30.87 20.48 11.81
C LEU A 365 -31.95 20.71 12.88
N SER A 366 -32.79 19.70 13.14
CA SER A 366 -33.77 19.77 14.22
C SER A 366 -33.10 19.89 15.59
N GLU A 367 -32.03 19.14 15.85
CA GLU A 367 -31.28 19.19 17.11
C GLU A 367 -30.53 20.52 17.26
N TRP A 368 -29.88 20.98 16.19
CA TRP A 368 -29.12 22.22 16.17
C TRP A 368 -29.97 23.45 16.52
N SER A 369 -31.22 23.47 16.05
CA SER A 369 -32.16 24.58 16.27
C SER A 369 -32.52 24.82 17.75
N ARG A 370 -32.27 23.83 18.61
CA ARG A 370 -32.48 23.96 20.06
C ARG A 370 -31.37 24.82 20.69
N PRO A 371 -31.66 25.55 21.78
CA PRO A 371 -30.63 26.26 22.54
C PRO A 371 -29.46 25.35 22.89
N ASN A 372 -28.24 25.86 22.77
CA ASN A 372 -27.06 25.10 23.16
C ASN A 372 -26.95 25.03 24.69
N GLU A 373 -27.40 23.92 25.28
CA GLU A 373 -27.34 23.67 26.73
C GLU A 373 -26.10 22.86 27.14
N GLN A 374 -25.14 22.70 26.25
CA GLN A 374 -23.93 21.92 26.50
C GLN A 374 -23.14 22.49 27.69
N LYS A 375 -23.03 21.69 28.75
CA LYS A 375 -22.24 21.99 29.95
C LYS A 375 -21.18 20.91 30.14
N ALA A 376 -19.96 21.32 30.43
CA ALA A 376 -18.86 20.40 30.66
C ALA A 376 -19.03 19.64 31.98
N ASN A 377 -18.96 18.31 31.92
CA ASN A 377 -18.83 17.46 33.10
C ASN A 377 -17.35 17.38 33.52
N LEU A 378 -16.94 18.25 34.44
CA LEU A 378 -15.55 18.40 34.87
C LEU A 378 -15.12 17.37 35.94
N ASN A 379 -15.90 16.30 36.15
CA ASN A 379 -15.52 15.23 37.06
C ASN A 379 -14.24 14.53 36.55
N PRO A 380 -13.14 14.49 37.36
CA PRO A 380 -11.93 13.82 36.98
C PRO A 380 -12.13 12.31 36.81
N VAL A 381 -11.40 11.70 35.87
CA VAL A 381 -11.36 10.25 35.68
C VAL A 381 -10.09 9.66 36.27
N THR A 382 -10.17 8.41 36.70
CA THR A 382 -9.02 7.64 37.19
C THR A 382 -8.67 6.58 36.17
N PHE A 383 -7.43 6.59 35.69
CA PHE A 383 -6.93 5.56 34.78
C PHE A 383 -6.45 4.34 35.55
N GLN A 384 -6.77 3.16 35.02
CA GLN A 384 -6.30 1.88 35.55
C GLN A 384 -5.08 1.33 34.78
N SER A 385 -4.81 1.89 33.59
CA SER A 385 -3.72 1.51 32.69
C SER A 385 -2.87 2.75 32.38
N THR A 386 -1.57 2.65 32.66
CA THR A 386 -0.61 3.73 32.40
C THR A 386 -0.46 4.02 30.90
N ASP A 387 -0.52 2.99 30.05
CA ASP A 387 -0.40 3.14 28.60
C ASP A 387 -1.64 3.83 28.02
N PHE A 388 -2.83 3.43 28.47
CA PHE A 388 -4.08 4.08 28.09
C PHE A 388 -4.12 5.53 28.58
N GLU A 389 -3.70 5.79 29.81
CA GLU A 389 -3.56 7.15 30.35
C GLU A 389 -2.64 8.01 29.50
N LYS A 390 -1.43 7.53 29.21
CA LYS A 390 -0.44 8.26 28.43
C LYS A 390 -0.98 8.60 27.04
N MET A 391 -1.65 7.67 26.38
CA MET A 391 -2.29 7.91 25.09
C MET A 391 -3.36 9.00 25.21
N ILE A 392 -4.32 8.86 26.13
CA ILE A 392 -5.42 9.80 26.29
C ILE A 392 -4.91 11.20 26.63
N ARG A 393 -3.93 11.31 27.53
CA ARG A 393 -3.28 12.59 27.87
C ARG A 393 -2.56 13.22 26.69
N THR A 394 -1.93 12.41 25.84
CA THR A 394 -1.27 12.89 24.61
C THR A 394 -2.31 13.44 23.63
N ILE A 395 -3.42 12.74 23.44
CA ILE A 395 -4.51 13.17 22.54
C ILE A 395 -5.15 14.47 23.00
N LEU A 396 -5.34 14.60 24.31
CA LEU A 396 -5.97 15.75 24.96
C LEU A 396 -5.00 16.91 25.23
N GLU A 397 -3.69 16.71 25.06
CA GLU A 397 -2.63 17.67 25.41
C GLU A 397 -2.71 18.10 26.89
N LYS A 398 -2.97 17.12 27.76
CA LYS A 398 -3.08 17.27 29.22
C LYS A 398 -2.05 16.41 29.95
N PRO A 399 -0.74 16.75 29.86
CA PRO A 399 0.31 15.95 30.49
C PRO A 399 0.20 15.96 32.03
N GLN A 400 -0.28 17.07 32.62
CA GLN A 400 -0.35 17.25 34.07
C GLN A 400 -1.77 17.64 34.56
N GLU A 401 -2.62 18.17 33.69
CA GLU A 401 -4.00 18.54 34.06
C GLU A 401 -4.88 17.29 34.29
N PRO A 402 -5.85 17.32 35.21
CA PRO A 402 -6.85 16.27 35.33
C PRO A 402 -7.59 16.05 34.00
N VAL A 403 -7.69 14.79 33.60
CA VAL A 403 -8.60 14.37 32.52
C VAL A 403 -9.98 14.20 33.14
N THR A 404 -11.01 14.70 32.47
CA THR A 404 -12.41 14.68 32.93
C THR A 404 -13.28 13.81 32.03
N GLU A 405 -14.47 13.42 32.49
CA GLU A 405 -15.43 12.73 31.62
C GLU A 405 -15.80 13.56 30.38
N TRP A 406 -15.81 14.89 30.51
CA TRP A 406 -15.98 15.81 29.39
C TRP A 406 -14.86 15.73 28.36
N ASP A 407 -13.62 15.56 28.80
CA ASP A 407 -12.50 15.42 27.87
C ASP A 407 -12.61 14.11 27.09
N LEU A 408 -12.94 13.01 27.79
CA LEU A 408 -13.13 11.69 27.18
C LEU A 408 -14.26 11.70 26.13
N SER A 409 -15.40 12.30 26.44
CA SER A 409 -16.57 12.30 25.55
C SER A 409 -16.31 13.03 24.23
N ARG A 410 -15.28 13.88 24.15
CA ARG A 410 -14.94 14.69 22.97
C ARG A 410 -13.88 14.05 22.06
N ILE A 411 -13.36 12.88 22.43
CA ILE A 411 -12.42 12.15 21.57
C ILE A 411 -13.22 11.49 20.43
N ALA A 412 -12.96 11.94 19.21
CA ALA A 412 -13.67 11.47 18.01
C ALA A 412 -12.92 10.36 17.25
N ALA A 413 -11.62 10.20 17.50
CA ALA A 413 -10.81 9.16 16.89
C ALA A 413 -9.76 8.65 17.87
N LEU A 414 -9.57 7.34 17.88
CA LEU A 414 -8.56 6.67 18.67
C LEU A 414 -7.94 5.54 17.86
N ASP A 415 -6.62 5.50 17.84
CA ASP A 415 -5.84 4.39 17.34
C ASP A 415 -4.94 3.92 18.47
N PHE A 416 -5.04 2.64 18.83
CA PHE A 416 -4.30 2.08 19.94
C PHE A 416 -3.85 0.64 19.69
N ASP A 417 -2.58 0.43 19.98
CA ASP A 417 -1.95 -0.88 20.03
C ASP A 417 -2.14 -1.48 21.44
N TYR A 418 -2.95 -2.53 21.53
CA TYR A 418 -3.24 -3.27 22.76
C TYR A 418 -2.26 -4.41 23.04
N SER A 419 -1.09 -4.46 22.38
CA SER A 419 -0.10 -5.53 22.58
C SER A 419 0.40 -5.65 24.03
N SER A 420 0.47 -4.55 24.79
CA SER A 420 0.79 -4.51 26.22
C SER A 420 -0.41 -4.22 27.14
N GLY A 421 -1.56 -3.86 26.58
CA GLY A 421 -2.70 -3.32 27.31
C GLY A 421 -3.67 -4.37 27.85
N ASP A 422 -4.46 -3.97 28.84
CA ASP A 422 -5.50 -4.79 29.47
C ASP A 422 -6.89 -4.15 29.24
N MET A 423 -7.58 -4.64 28.20
CA MET A 423 -8.87 -4.08 27.78
C MET A 423 -9.92 -4.10 28.89
N ALA A 424 -9.88 -5.07 29.80
CA ALA A 424 -10.86 -5.15 30.90
C ALA A 424 -10.74 -3.95 31.85
N LYS A 425 -9.53 -3.45 32.07
CA LYS A 425 -9.27 -2.25 32.89
C LYS A 425 -9.73 -0.96 32.21
N ASP A 426 -9.59 -0.91 30.89
CA ASP A 426 -9.87 0.30 30.11
C ASP A 426 -11.34 0.40 29.66
N ALA A 427 -12.06 -0.73 29.58
CA ALA A 427 -13.43 -0.82 29.07
C ALA A 427 -14.39 0.19 29.74
N GLY A 428 -14.23 0.44 31.04
CA GLY A 428 -15.04 1.42 31.76
C GLY A 428 -14.88 2.87 31.25
N LEU A 429 -13.64 3.26 30.92
CA LEU A 429 -13.34 4.58 30.36
C LEU A 429 -13.61 4.64 28.85
N LEU A 430 -13.38 3.54 28.13
CA LEU A 430 -13.69 3.43 26.70
C LEU A 430 -15.18 3.70 26.43
N ARG A 431 -16.08 3.23 27.31
CA ARG A 431 -17.54 3.52 27.25
C ARG A 431 -17.86 5.03 27.31
N LYS A 432 -16.99 5.83 27.91
CA LYS A 432 -17.17 7.29 28.06
C LYS A 432 -16.82 8.07 26.79
N LEU A 433 -16.24 7.43 25.77
CA LEU A 433 -15.84 8.04 24.50
C LEU A 433 -17.04 8.20 23.54
N THR A 434 -18.10 8.87 24.00
CA THR A 434 -19.42 8.83 23.32
C THR A 434 -19.47 9.55 21.96
N ASN A 435 -18.53 10.45 21.67
CA ASN A 435 -18.39 11.06 20.34
C ASN A 435 -17.46 10.29 19.39
N MET A 436 -17.02 9.08 19.75
CA MET A 436 -16.10 8.29 18.92
C MET A 436 -16.71 8.00 17.54
N LYS A 437 -16.02 8.44 16.49
CA LYS A 437 -16.35 8.16 15.09
C LYS A 437 -15.44 7.08 14.50
N ARG A 438 -14.18 7.04 14.94
CA ARG A 438 -13.19 6.04 14.53
C ARG A 438 -12.50 5.39 15.71
N LEU A 439 -12.58 4.08 15.82
CA LEU A 439 -11.83 3.32 16.81
C LEU A 439 -11.03 2.23 16.13
N GLN A 440 -9.71 2.29 16.25
CA GLN A 440 -8.80 1.26 15.76
C GLN A 440 -8.09 0.64 16.96
N MET A 441 -8.30 -0.66 17.13
CA MET A 441 -7.69 -1.45 18.20
C MET A 441 -6.87 -2.56 17.57
N PHE A 442 -5.56 -2.52 17.79
CA PHE A 442 -4.61 -3.45 17.21
C PHE A 442 -4.05 -4.41 18.24
N TYR A 443 -3.71 -5.62 17.80
CA TYR A 443 -2.96 -6.61 18.59
C TYR A 443 -3.53 -6.89 19.99
N MET A 444 -4.85 -6.99 20.12
CA MET A 444 -5.48 -7.38 21.39
C MET A 444 -5.23 -8.87 21.68
N LYS A 445 -4.88 -9.23 22.92
CA LYS A 445 -4.62 -10.63 23.30
C LYS A 445 -5.91 -11.39 23.68
N ASP A 446 -6.69 -10.83 24.60
CA ASP A 446 -8.03 -11.27 24.98
C ASP A 446 -9.00 -10.10 24.75
N ALA A 447 -9.97 -10.25 23.84
CA ALA A 447 -10.81 -9.14 23.41
C ALA A 447 -12.28 -9.41 23.74
N ASP A 448 -12.75 -8.94 24.91
CA ASP A 448 -14.19 -8.73 25.12
C ASP A 448 -14.56 -7.33 24.63
N ILE A 449 -15.19 -7.28 23.45
CA ILE A 449 -15.59 -6.03 22.81
C ILE A 449 -17.01 -5.59 23.15
N SER A 450 -17.63 -6.15 24.21
CA SER A 450 -19.02 -5.84 24.58
C SER A 450 -19.29 -4.34 24.83
N PHE A 451 -18.26 -3.60 25.23
CA PHE A 451 -18.34 -2.15 25.48
C PHE A 451 -18.66 -1.33 24.23
N LEU A 452 -18.38 -1.87 23.03
CA LEU A 452 -18.65 -1.18 21.77
C LEU A 452 -20.12 -0.87 21.56
N SER A 453 -21.04 -1.60 22.22
CA SER A 453 -22.49 -1.36 22.13
C SER A 453 -22.92 0.05 22.57
N GLU A 454 -22.09 0.73 23.36
CA GLU A 454 -22.33 2.11 23.81
C GLU A 454 -21.80 3.18 22.82
N LEU A 455 -20.91 2.81 21.91
CA LEU A 455 -20.24 3.73 20.97
C LEU A 455 -21.01 3.88 19.66
N LYS A 456 -22.29 4.25 19.75
CA LYS A 456 -23.24 4.30 18.62
C LYS A 456 -22.89 5.30 17.52
N SER A 457 -21.99 6.22 17.82
CA SER A 457 -21.45 7.21 16.89
C SER A 457 -20.41 6.64 15.92
N LEU A 458 -19.93 5.41 16.14
CA LEU A 458 -18.87 4.80 15.34
C LEU A 458 -19.29 4.67 13.87
N ARG A 459 -18.35 5.06 13.01
CA ARG A 459 -18.42 4.94 11.54
C ARG A 459 -17.30 4.04 11.02
N ASP A 460 -16.13 4.10 11.67
CA ASP A 460 -14.95 3.33 11.32
C ASP A 460 -14.52 2.50 12.52
N LEU A 461 -14.51 1.18 12.39
CA LEU A 461 -14.10 0.28 13.47
C LEU A 461 -13.09 -0.74 12.95
N THR A 462 -11.93 -0.79 13.61
CA THR A 462 -10.93 -1.84 13.40
C THR A 462 -10.71 -2.60 14.70
N VAL A 463 -10.85 -3.92 14.63
CA VAL A 463 -10.66 -4.84 15.75
C VAL A 463 -9.68 -5.92 15.29
N ARG A 464 -8.43 -5.88 15.77
CA ARG A 464 -7.41 -6.91 15.48
C ARG A 464 -7.02 -7.68 16.71
N ASN A 465 -7.45 -8.94 16.79
CA ASN A 465 -7.01 -9.86 17.83
C ASN A 465 -5.78 -10.66 17.38
N GLN A 466 -4.78 -10.83 18.26
CA GLN A 466 -3.53 -11.55 17.98
C GLN A 466 -3.78 -13.06 17.74
N ASN A 467 -4.71 -13.64 18.48
CA ASN A 467 -4.94 -15.09 18.56
C ASN A 467 -6.27 -15.53 17.95
N LEU A 468 -6.94 -14.63 17.21
CA LEU A 468 -8.29 -14.78 16.67
C LEU A 468 -9.39 -15.05 17.72
N ASN A 469 -9.10 -15.01 19.02
CA ASN A 469 -10.09 -15.27 20.06
C ASN A 469 -10.77 -13.97 20.50
N ILE A 470 -12.02 -13.77 20.08
CA ILE A 470 -12.81 -12.57 20.40
C ILE A 470 -14.16 -12.95 21.02
N THR A 471 -14.57 -12.22 22.06
CA THR A 471 -15.86 -12.37 22.74
C THR A 471 -16.63 -11.04 22.72
N GLY A 472 -17.93 -11.08 23.04
CA GLY A 472 -18.75 -9.86 23.06
C GLY A 472 -19.12 -9.30 21.68
N VAL A 473 -18.89 -10.05 20.61
CA VAL A 473 -19.13 -9.61 19.22
C VAL A 473 -20.59 -9.21 18.93
N ASP A 474 -21.56 -9.70 19.70
CA ASP A 474 -22.97 -9.29 19.63
C ASP A 474 -23.18 -7.78 19.86
N ALA A 475 -22.25 -7.11 20.54
CA ALA A 475 -22.27 -5.66 20.70
C ALA A 475 -22.23 -4.91 19.36
N LEU A 476 -21.64 -5.50 18.31
CA LEU A 476 -21.57 -4.92 16.98
C LEU A 476 -22.95 -4.71 16.34
N LYS A 477 -23.97 -5.49 16.72
CA LYS A 477 -25.36 -5.34 16.21
C LYS A 477 -25.98 -3.97 16.52
N GLN A 478 -25.43 -3.23 17.49
CA GLN A 478 -25.90 -1.90 17.86
C GLN A 478 -25.27 -0.77 17.03
N LEU A 479 -24.25 -1.10 16.21
CA LEU A 479 -23.43 -0.13 15.48
C LEU A 479 -23.91 0.08 14.04
N ASN A 480 -25.17 0.48 13.89
CA ASN A 480 -25.83 0.58 12.58
C ASN A 480 -25.29 1.71 11.68
N ASN A 481 -24.47 2.60 12.25
CA ASN A 481 -23.84 3.73 11.56
C ASN A 481 -22.46 3.39 10.98
N LEU A 482 -21.97 2.15 11.18
CA LEU A 482 -20.69 1.72 10.62
C LEU A 482 -20.71 1.78 9.10
N LYS A 483 -19.66 2.42 8.56
CA LYS A 483 -19.32 2.47 7.14
C LYS A 483 -18.15 1.55 6.83
N ILE A 484 -17.21 1.43 7.76
CA ILE A 484 -16.01 0.62 7.63
C ILE A 484 -15.90 -0.30 8.84
N LEU A 485 -15.82 -1.61 8.58
CA LEU A 485 -15.55 -2.61 9.60
C LEU A 485 -14.36 -3.48 9.17
N TYR A 486 -13.31 -3.48 9.98
CA TYR A 486 -12.26 -4.49 9.94
C TYR A 486 -12.39 -5.35 11.20
N LEU A 487 -12.54 -6.66 11.02
CA LEU A 487 -12.64 -7.63 12.10
C LEU A 487 -11.66 -8.79 11.87
N GLN A 488 -10.65 -8.91 12.73
CA GLN A 488 -9.78 -10.09 12.81
C GLN A 488 -10.06 -10.83 14.12
N GLY A 489 -10.75 -11.95 13.99
CA GLY A 489 -11.28 -12.77 15.08
C GLY A 489 -12.24 -13.83 14.56
N ASP A 490 -12.20 -15.02 15.16
CA ASP A 490 -13.00 -16.16 14.76
C ASP A 490 -14.44 -16.00 15.25
N VAL A 491 -15.34 -15.95 14.28
CA VAL A 491 -16.79 -15.81 14.40
C VAL A 491 -17.40 -16.68 13.30
N ASP A 492 -18.25 -17.64 13.65
CA ASP A 492 -18.82 -18.51 12.62
C ASP A 492 -19.71 -17.72 11.63
N THR A 493 -19.93 -18.27 10.44
CA THR A 493 -20.65 -17.56 9.37
C THR A 493 -22.09 -17.18 9.76
N SER A 494 -22.76 -17.99 10.58
CA SER A 494 -24.15 -17.74 10.98
C SER A 494 -24.24 -16.58 11.97
N GLN A 495 -23.32 -16.53 12.93
CA GLN A 495 -23.18 -15.43 13.85
C GLN A 495 -22.81 -14.16 13.08
N LEU A 496 -21.80 -14.21 12.21
CA LEU A 496 -21.41 -13.06 11.38
C LEU A 496 -22.57 -12.51 10.54
N THR A 497 -23.39 -13.39 9.96
CA THR A 497 -24.59 -12.99 9.21
C THR A 497 -25.56 -12.22 10.09
N ALA A 498 -25.87 -12.72 11.29
CA ALA A 498 -26.76 -12.04 12.24
C ALA A 498 -26.18 -10.71 12.77
N LEU A 499 -24.85 -10.60 12.87
CA LEU A 499 -24.17 -9.37 13.28
C LEU A 499 -24.27 -8.28 12.21
N LEU A 500 -24.11 -8.65 10.94
CA LEU A 500 -24.05 -7.71 9.80
C LEU A 500 -25.44 -7.30 9.27
N GLU A 501 -26.48 -8.09 9.54
CA GLU A 501 -27.84 -7.81 9.06
C GLU A 501 -28.34 -6.37 9.30
N PRO A 502 -28.16 -5.74 10.48
CA PRO A 502 -28.65 -4.38 10.71
C PRO A 502 -27.75 -3.27 10.13
N MET A 503 -26.52 -3.57 9.66
CA MET A 503 -25.52 -2.59 9.24
C MET A 503 -25.75 -2.09 7.79
N LYS A 504 -26.85 -1.35 7.58
CA LYS A 504 -27.23 -0.88 6.22
C LYS A 504 -26.31 0.19 5.65
N SER A 505 -25.55 0.88 6.49
CA SER A 505 -24.60 1.92 6.08
C SER A 505 -23.22 1.39 5.68
N LEU A 506 -22.98 0.07 5.81
CA LEU A 506 -21.67 -0.53 5.61
C LEU A 506 -21.24 -0.47 4.13
N GLN A 507 -20.07 0.09 3.89
CA GLN A 507 -19.48 0.30 2.56
C GLN A 507 -18.20 -0.52 2.36
N GLN A 508 -17.46 -0.77 3.45
CA GLN A 508 -16.24 -1.58 3.46
C GLN A 508 -16.29 -2.61 4.59
N LEU A 509 -15.96 -3.85 4.24
CA LEU A 509 -15.91 -4.96 5.15
C LEU A 509 -14.63 -5.77 4.90
N ASP A 510 -13.77 -5.83 5.90
CA ASP A 510 -12.56 -6.65 5.92
C ASP A 510 -12.67 -7.67 7.06
N ILE A 511 -12.67 -8.96 6.74
CA ILE A 511 -12.80 -10.05 7.71
C ILE A 511 -11.57 -10.96 7.63
N TRP A 512 -10.90 -11.19 8.75
CA TRP A 512 -9.80 -12.16 8.89
C TRP A 512 -10.16 -13.18 9.96
N ASN A 513 -10.67 -14.33 9.52
CA ASN A 513 -11.42 -15.25 10.35
C ASN A 513 -11.29 -16.68 9.79
N ASP A 514 -10.71 -17.60 10.56
CA ASP A 514 -10.48 -18.98 10.15
C ASP A 514 -11.75 -19.85 10.25
N ALA A 515 -12.82 -19.37 10.91
CA ALA A 515 -14.10 -20.06 11.08
C ALA A 515 -15.14 -19.76 9.98
N VAL A 516 -14.94 -18.72 9.15
CA VAL A 516 -15.85 -18.39 8.04
C VAL A 516 -15.65 -19.37 6.87
N THR A 517 -16.69 -20.13 6.55
CA THR A 517 -16.66 -21.14 5.48
C THR A 517 -17.26 -20.68 4.16
N ASP A 518 -18.12 -19.66 4.22
CA ASP A 518 -18.92 -19.18 3.09
C ASP A 518 -19.33 -17.72 3.26
N LEU A 519 -19.93 -17.14 2.21
CA LEU A 519 -20.29 -15.72 2.15
C LEU A 519 -21.80 -15.48 2.29
N ASN A 520 -22.53 -16.28 3.08
CA ASN A 520 -23.99 -16.11 3.25
C ASN A 520 -24.42 -14.77 3.86
N PHE A 521 -23.52 -13.99 4.45
CA PHE A 521 -23.81 -12.63 4.93
C PHE A 521 -23.92 -11.58 3.80
N VAL A 522 -23.35 -11.83 2.63
CA VAL A 522 -23.26 -10.87 1.52
C VAL A 522 -24.61 -10.28 1.08
N PRO A 523 -25.70 -11.06 0.95
CA PRO A 523 -27.00 -10.50 0.57
C PRO A 523 -27.57 -9.45 1.53
N HIS A 524 -27.08 -9.35 2.78
CA HIS A 524 -27.60 -8.44 3.79
C HIS A 524 -26.94 -7.04 3.78
N ILE A 525 -25.80 -6.90 3.11
CA ILE A 525 -24.95 -5.69 3.06
C ILE A 525 -24.94 -5.06 1.66
N ALA A 526 -26.12 -4.64 1.20
CA ALA A 526 -26.36 -4.21 -0.18
C ALA A 526 -25.59 -2.96 -0.66
N ASN A 527 -25.06 -2.16 0.27
CA ASN A 527 -24.29 -0.94 -0.03
C ASN A 527 -22.77 -1.14 -0.06
N LEU A 528 -22.32 -2.40 0.07
CA LEU A 528 -20.91 -2.73 0.13
C LEU A 528 -20.22 -2.46 -1.21
N GLN A 529 -19.13 -1.68 -1.16
CA GLN A 529 -18.28 -1.35 -2.30
C GLN A 529 -16.93 -2.09 -2.25
N ARG A 530 -16.46 -2.41 -1.04
CA ARG A 530 -15.22 -3.15 -0.80
C ARG A 530 -15.45 -4.32 0.13
N LEU A 531 -15.03 -5.51 -0.29
CA LEU A 531 -15.06 -6.73 0.51
C LEU A 531 -13.68 -7.37 0.49
N SER A 532 -13.05 -7.57 1.65
CA SER A 532 -11.90 -8.47 1.79
C SER A 532 -12.22 -9.56 2.80
N VAL A 533 -11.99 -10.82 2.44
CA VAL A 533 -12.19 -11.95 3.34
C VAL A 533 -10.98 -12.86 3.28
N GLY A 534 -10.32 -13.04 4.42
CA GLY A 534 -9.20 -13.96 4.63
C GLY A 534 -9.52 -14.99 5.70
N GLY A 535 -9.08 -16.22 5.48
CA GLY A 535 -9.34 -17.33 6.40
C GLY A 535 -9.09 -18.68 5.77
N LYS A 536 -8.63 -19.65 6.57
CA LYS A 536 -8.25 -20.98 6.07
C LYS A 536 -9.44 -21.83 5.60
N ALA A 537 -10.66 -21.57 6.08
CA ALA A 537 -11.83 -22.41 5.83
C ALA A 537 -12.78 -21.92 4.73
N LEU A 538 -12.58 -20.70 4.20
CA LEU A 538 -13.45 -20.10 3.19
C LEU A 538 -13.39 -20.89 1.88
N ARG A 539 -14.51 -21.48 1.46
CA ARG A 539 -14.59 -22.33 0.27
C ARG A 539 -15.76 -22.02 -0.66
N ASP A 540 -16.89 -21.55 -0.11
CA ASP A 540 -18.10 -21.24 -0.89
C ASP A 540 -18.29 -19.73 -1.03
N ILE A 541 -18.08 -19.23 -2.24
CA ILE A 541 -18.26 -17.83 -2.61
C ILE A 541 -19.45 -17.61 -3.54
N THR A 542 -20.38 -18.57 -3.63
CA THR A 542 -21.51 -18.52 -4.59
C THR A 542 -22.39 -17.29 -4.42
N ARG A 543 -22.49 -16.76 -3.19
CA ARG A 543 -23.30 -15.57 -2.84
C ARG A 543 -22.74 -14.23 -3.31
N LEU A 544 -21.53 -14.21 -3.88
CA LEU A 544 -21.01 -13.01 -4.56
C LEU A 544 -21.90 -12.58 -5.74
N ASP A 545 -22.76 -13.47 -6.25
CA ASP A 545 -23.77 -13.14 -7.27
C ASP A 545 -24.74 -12.03 -6.82
N LYS A 546 -24.89 -11.80 -5.51
CA LYS A 546 -25.71 -10.71 -4.96
C LYS A 546 -24.98 -9.38 -4.77
N ALA A 547 -23.67 -9.33 -4.95
CA ALA A 547 -22.83 -8.18 -4.63
C ALA A 547 -22.42 -7.35 -5.87
N SER A 548 -23.34 -7.16 -6.83
CA SER A 548 -23.05 -6.52 -8.13
C SER A 548 -22.52 -5.08 -8.07
N GLN A 549 -22.61 -4.41 -6.92
CA GLN A 549 -22.11 -3.05 -6.68
C GLN A 549 -20.64 -3.01 -6.23
N LEU A 550 -20.02 -4.16 -5.95
CA LEU A 550 -18.62 -4.23 -5.50
C LEU A 550 -17.68 -3.63 -6.55
N ARG A 551 -16.75 -2.80 -6.06
CA ARG A 551 -15.64 -2.22 -6.80
C ARG A 551 -14.31 -2.87 -6.42
N GLU A 552 -14.17 -3.30 -5.19
CA GLU A 552 -12.96 -3.96 -4.69
C GLU A 552 -13.29 -5.29 -4.02
N LEU A 553 -12.54 -6.33 -4.39
CA LEU A 553 -12.68 -7.67 -3.82
C LEU A 553 -11.31 -8.25 -3.48
N GLY A 554 -11.13 -8.68 -2.23
CA GLY A 554 -10.00 -9.49 -1.78
C GLY A 554 -10.50 -10.84 -1.26
N LEU A 555 -9.97 -11.93 -1.77
CA LEU A 555 -10.25 -13.28 -1.25
C LEU A 555 -8.93 -13.97 -0.97
N HIS A 556 -8.66 -14.24 0.31
CA HIS A 556 -7.38 -14.78 0.78
C HIS A 556 -7.59 -16.16 1.40
N SER A 557 -7.89 -17.15 0.56
CA SER A 557 -8.05 -18.54 0.98
C SER A 557 -7.67 -19.51 -0.12
N LYS A 558 -6.96 -20.58 0.27
CA LYS A 558 -6.60 -21.71 -0.60
C LYS A 558 -7.71 -22.76 -0.72
N ALA A 559 -8.77 -22.65 0.09
CA ALA A 559 -9.87 -23.61 0.08
C ALA A 559 -10.94 -23.29 -0.99
N ILE A 560 -10.87 -22.11 -1.62
CA ILE A 560 -11.74 -21.74 -2.75
C ILE A 560 -11.24 -22.45 -4.00
N THR A 561 -12.12 -23.22 -4.62
CA THR A 561 -11.82 -23.98 -5.85
C THR A 561 -12.65 -23.55 -7.05
N ASP A 562 -13.78 -22.86 -6.82
CA ASP A 562 -14.66 -22.33 -7.87
C ASP A 562 -14.86 -20.82 -7.69
N TYR A 563 -14.35 -20.05 -8.65
CA TYR A 563 -14.46 -18.59 -8.71
C TYR A 563 -15.54 -18.10 -9.69
N THR A 564 -16.36 -18.99 -10.24
CA THR A 564 -17.32 -18.66 -11.31
C THR A 564 -18.33 -17.58 -10.87
N SER A 565 -18.75 -17.56 -9.60
CA SER A 565 -19.66 -16.52 -9.08
C SER A 565 -19.05 -15.11 -9.14
N ALA A 566 -17.72 -14.99 -9.00
CA ALA A 566 -17.02 -13.71 -9.06
C ALA A 566 -17.11 -13.06 -10.46
N SER A 567 -17.31 -13.84 -11.52
CA SER A 567 -17.51 -13.32 -12.89
C SER A 567 -18.72 -12.39 -13.04
N ARG A 568 -19.66 -12.40 -12.08
CA ARG A 568 -20.86 -11.53 -12.07
C ARG A 568 -20.57 -10.11 -11.60
N LEU A 569 -19.39 -9.85 -11.04
CA LEU A 569 -19.00 -8.55 -10.46
C LEU A 569 -18.54 -7.57 -11.55
N SER A 570 -19.41 -7.24 -12.49
CA SER A 570 -19.08 -6.39 -13.66
C SER A 570 -18.61 -4.96 -13.33
N GLN A 571 -18.81 -4.50 -12.10
CA GLN A 571 -18.36 -3.18 -11.62
C GLN A 571 -16.99 -3.22 -10.94
N LEU A 572 -16.36 -4.39 -10.85
CA LEU A 572 -15.11 -4.57 -10.12
C LEU A 572 -13.95 -3.83 -10.82
N GLU A 573 -13.25 -3.02 -10.04
CA GLU A 573 -12.10 -2.20 -10.42
C GLU A 573 -10.79 -2.78 -9.84
N LYS A 574 -10.86 -3.43 -8.68
CA LYS A 574 -9.71 -4.04 -8.01
C LYS A 574 -10.00 -5.45 -7.51
N LEU A 575 -9.08 -6.37 -7.78
CA LEU A 575 -9.19 -7.78 -7.39
C LEU A 575 -7.87 -8.28 -6.79
N GLU A 576 -7.91 -8.75 -5.55
CA GLU A 576 -6.76 -9.27 -4.80
C GLU A 576 -6.96 -10.75 -4.46
N LEU A 577 -6.09 -11.62 -4.98
CA LEU A 577 -6.14 -13.08 -4.85
C LEU A 577 -4.75 -13.68 -4.58
N ASN A 578 -3.89 -12.92 -3.92
CA ASN A 578 -2.53 -13.36 -3.60
C ASN A 578 -2.56 -14.64 -2.75
N SER A 579 -1.66 -15.59 -3.02
CA SER A 579 -1.53 -16.84 -2.25
C SER A 579 -2.80 -17.71 -2.14
N SER A 580 -3.70 -17.64 -3.12
CA SER A 580 -5.01 -18.33 -3.09
C SER A 580 -5.03 -19.70 -3.79
N GLY A 581 -3.90 -20.17 -4.31
CA GLY A 581 -3.83 -21.47 -5.00
C GLY A 581 -4.45 -21.48 -6.39
N LEU A 582 -4.62 -20.30 -7.00
CA LEU A 582 -5.19 -20.15 -8.34
C LEU A 582 -4.31 -20.79 -9.41
N SER A 583 -4.95 -21.43 -10.38
CA SER A 583 -4.30 -21.91 -11.61
C SER A 583 -5.07 -21.54 -12.87
N ASP A 584 -6.40 -21.42 -12.77
CA ASP A 584 -7.28 -20.95 -13.84
C ASP A 584 -7.81 -19.53 -13.59
N LEU A 585 -7.81 -18.72 -14.64
CA LEU A 585 -8.28 -17.33 -14.68
C LEU A 585 -9.40 -17.09 -15.69
N THR A 586 -9.98 -18.14 -16.30
CA THR A 586 -11.01 -18.01 -17.35
C THR A 586 -12.15 -17.05 -16.96
N TRP A 587 -12.62 -17.12 -15.72
CA TRP A 587 -13.68 -16.29 -15.15
C TRP A 587 -13.35 -14.79 -15.06
N VAL A 588 -12.07 -14.42 -15.03
CA VAL A 588 -11.62 -13.02 -14.91
C VAL A 588 -11.94 -12.22 -16.18
N SER A 589 -12.04 -12.89 -17.34
CA SER A 589 -12.33 -12.26 -18.64
C SER A 589 -13.65 -11.44 -18.68
N ALA A 590 -14.59 -11.73 -17.76
CA ALA A 590 -15.85 -10.99 -17.61
C ALA A 590 -15.70 -9.64 -16.90
N LEU A 591 -14.59 -9.41 -16.18
CA LEU A 591 -14.36 -8.25 -15.32
C LEU A 591 -13.76 -7.07 -16.10
N THR A 592 -14.42 -6.65 -17.16
CA THR A 592 -13.90 -5.65 -18.13
C THR A 592 -13.63 -4.25 -17.56
N ARG A 593 -14.07 -3.96 -16.33
CA ARG A 593 -13.77 -2.71 -15.61
C ARG A 593 -12.54 -2.76 -14.73
N LEU A 594 -11.89 -3.93 -14.63
CA LEU A 594 -10.75 -4.14 -13.76
C LEU A 594 -9.58 -3.23 -14.16
N GLN A 595 -9.06 -2.51 -13.18
CA GLN A 595 -7.91 -1.60 -13.27
C GLN A 595 -6.70 -2.18 -12.55
N SER A 596 -6.91 -2.97 -11.49
CA SER A 596 -5.84 -3.60 -10.73
C SER A 596 -6.15 -5.07 -10.41
N LEU A 597 -5.20 -5.95 -10.69
CA LEU A 597 -5.29 -7.39 -10.42
C LEU A 597 -4.03 -7.86 -9.69
N ASP A 598 -4.20 -8.50 -8.54
CA ASP A 598 -3.14 -9.20 -7.83
C ASP A 598 -3.41 -10.71 -7.78
N ILE A 599 -2.56 -11.46 -8.46
CA ILE A 599 -2.52 -12.93 -8.52
C ILE A 599 -1.15 -13.45 -8.06
N THR A 600 -0.42 -12.68 -7.25
CA THR A 600 0.92 -13.04 -6.76
C THR A 600 0.90 -14.34 -5.95
N ASP A 601 1.97 -15.14 -6.05
CA ASP A 601 2.13 -16.38 -5.28
C ASP A 601 1.03 -17.43 -5.53
N ASN A 602 0.71 -17.65 -6.81
CA ASN A 602 -0.24 -18.67 -7.26
C ASN A 602 0.44 -19.68 -8.20
N ALA A 603 -0.34 -20.48 -8.92
CA ALA A 603 0.11 -21.47 -9.90
C ALA A 603 -0.38 -21.14 -11.32
N VAL A 604 -0.63 -19.85 -11.61
CA VAL A 604 -1.13 -19.39 -12.91
C VAL A 604 -0.06 -19.53 -13.98
N SER A 605 -0.40 -20.14 -15.11
CA SER A 605 0.48 -20.24 -16.29
C SER A 605 -0.09 -19.56 -17.54
N ASN A 606 -1.41 -19.44 -17.63
CA ASN A 606 -2.12 -18.92 -18.79
C ASN A 606 -2.72 -17.54 -18.51
N LEU A 607 -2.21 -16.51 -19.21
CA LEU A 607 -2.71 -15.13 -19.12
C LEU A 607 -3.72 -14.77 -20.21
N SER A 608 -4.09 -15.69 -21.10
CA SER A 608 -5.02 -15.42 -22.21
C SER A 608 -6.35 -14.76 -21.78
N PRO A 609 -6.96 -15.13 -20.63
CA PRO A 609 -8.17 -14.48 -20.14
C PRO A 609 -8.04 -12.97 -19.85
N LEU A 610 -6.82 -12.45 -19.68
CA LEU A 610 -6.60 -11.03 -19.39
C LEU A 610 -6.61 -10.14 -20.64
N SER A 611 -6.53 -10.71 -21.84
CA SER A 611 -6.40 -9.97 -23.11
C SER A 611 -7.53 -8.99 -23.40
N THR A 612 -8.71 -9.17 -22.80
CA THR A 612 -9.89 -8.30 -22.97
C THR A 612 -9.98 -7.17 -21.93
N LEU A 613 -9.10 -7.15 -20.92
CA LEU A 613 -9.17 -6.20 -19.80
C LEU A 613 -8.49 -4.87 -20.15
N THR A 614 -8.98 -4.17 -21.17
CA THR A 614 -8.33 -2.98 -21.75
C THR A 614 -8.22 -1.78 -20.78
N ARG A 615 -8.85 -1.86 -19.60
CA ARG A 615 -8.76 -0.88 -18.51
C ARG A 615 -7.72 -1.23 -17.45
N LEU A 616 -7.08 -2.40 -17.54
CA LEU A 616 -6.09 -2.85 -16.57
C LEU A 616 -4.87 -1.91 -16.61
N GLU A 617 -4.57 -1.31 -15.46
CA GLU A 617 -3.45 -0.37 -15.25
C GLU A 617 -2.31 -1.03 -14.48
N THR A 618 -2.65 -1.91 -13.54
CA THR A 618 -1.70 -2.60 -12.66
C THR A 618 -1.95 -4.12 -12.63
N LEU A 619 -0.88 -4.90 -12.82
CA LEU A 619 -0.90 -6.36 -12.67
C LEU A 619 0.24 -6.81 -11.76
N PHE A 620 -0.10 -7.42 -10.63
CA PHE A 620 0.82 -8.16 -9.77
C PHE A 620 0.67 -9.66 -10.05
N ALA A 621 1.68 -10.25 -10.68
CA ALA A 621 1.68 -11.65 -11.09
C ALA A 621 3.03 -12.33 -10.83
N SER A 622 3.77 -11.83 -9.83
CA SER A 622 5.01 -12.43 -9.37
C SER A 622 4.80 -13.81 -8.77
N ASN A 623 5.83 -14.66 -8.75
CA ASN A 623 5.79 -16.01 -8.17
C ASN A 623 4.65 -16.87 -8.74
N ASN A 624 4.63 -17.04 -10.06
CA ASN A 624 3.67 -17.85 -10.80
C ASN A 624 4.40 -18.77 -11.79
N ARG A 625 3.67 -19.37 -12.74
CA ARG A 625 4.19 -20.30 -13.76
C ARG A 625 4.07 -19.73 -15.18
N ILE A 626 4.10 -18.40 -15.30
CA ILE A 626 3.83 -17.70 -16.55
C ILE A 626 5.03 -17.85 -17.48
N GLN A 627 4.76 -18.22 -18.74
CA GLN A 627 5.77 -18.29 -19.80
C GLN A 627 5.46 -17.33 -20.94
N ASN A 628 4.18 -17.20 -21.29
CA ASN A 628 3.71 -16.41 -22.41
C ASN A 628 3.07 -15.10 -21.93
N VAL A 629 3.67 -13.97 -22.29
CA VAL A 629 3.17 -12.62 -21.97
C VAL A 629 2.45 -11.94 -23.14
N ALA A 630 2.32 -12.59 -24.30
CA ALA A 630 1.64 -12.04 -25.47
C ALA A 630 0.21 -11.51 -25.19
N PRO A 631 -0.62 -12.13 -24.32
CA PRO A 631 -1.93 -11.60 -23.97
C PRO A 631 -1.92 -10.19 -23.36
N LEU A 632 -0.79 -9.74 -22.81
CA LEU A 632 -0.67 -8.43 -22.17
C LEU A 632 -0.36 -7.29 -23.15
N ALA A 633 0.10 -7.59 -24.37
CA ALA A 633 0.55 -6.57 -25.32
C ALA A 633 -0.57 -5.62 -25.79
N GLY A 634 -1.82 -6.08 -25.81
CA GLY A 634 -2.99 -5.25 -26.19
C GLY A 634 -3.52 -4.33 -25.09
N LEU A 635 -2.99 -4.41 -23.86
CA LEU A 635 -3.51 -3.69 -22.70
C LEU A 635 -2.93 -2.27 -22.63
N SER A 636 -3.45 -1.38 -23.49
CA SER A 636 -2.93 -0.01 -23.68
C SER A 636 -2.88 0.89 -22.43
N LYS A 637 -3.59 0.52 -21.35
CA LYS A 637 -3.59 1.24 -20.07
C LYS A 637 -2.61 0.65 -19.04
N LEU A 638 -2.07 -0.54 -19.28
CA LEU A 638 -1.20 -1.24 -18.34
C LEU A 638 0.13 -0.51 -18.24
N SER A 639 0.44 0.06 -17.08
CA SER A 639 1.69 0.80 -16.85
C SER A 639 2.52 0.25 -15.69
N SER A 640 1.93 -0.58 -14.83
CA SER A 640 2.60 -1.21 -13.68
C SER A 640 2.48 -2.73 -13.76
N LEU A 641 3.58 -3.42 -14.04
CA LEU A 641 3.60 -4.87 -14.28
C LEU A 641 4.68 -5.57 -13.47
N TYR A 642 4.26 -6.47 -12.58
CA TYR A 642 5.16 -7.25 -11.73
C TYR A 642 5.07 -8.73 -12.12
N LEU A 643 6.11 -9.23 -12.79
CA LEU A 643 6.20 -10.58 -13.34
C LEU A 643 7.41 -11.34 -12.81
N SER A 644 7.97 -10.91 -11.68
CA SER A 644 9.18 -11.53 -11.16
C SER A 644 8.96 -12.99 -10.77
N SER A 645 10.01 -13.82 -10.84
CA SER A 645 9.95 -15.24 -10.43
C SER A 645 8.88 -16.02 -11.21
N ASN A 646 8.99 -15.97 -12.53
CA ASN A 646 8.17 -16.71 -13.49
C ASN A 646 9.07 -17.48 -14.47
N ALA A 647 8.50 -18.03 -15.53
CA ALA A 647 9.21 -18.81 -16.54
C ALA A 647 9.27 -18.10 -17.92
N ILE A 648 9.30 -16.76 -17.95
CA ILE A 648 9.21 -15.97 -19.19
C ILE A 648 10.56 -15.98 -19.91
N LYS A 649 10.54 -16.32 -21.21
CA LYS A 649 11.72 -16.27 -22.10
C LYS A 649 11.61 -15.16 -23.15
N ASP A 650 10.42 -15.01 -23.70
CA ASP A 650 10.14 -14.09 -24.80
C ASP A 650 9.32 -12.89 -24.32
N ILE A 651 9.90 -11.70 -24.49
CA ILE A 651 9.25 -10.41 -24.23
C ILE A 651 9.06 -9.60 -25.52
N SER A 652 9.23 -10.22 -26.68
CA SER A 652 8.99 -9.59 -27.99
C SER A 652 7.59 -9.00 -28.16
N PRO A 653 6.51 -9.50 -27.52
CA PRO A 653 5.23 -8.83 -27.56
C PRO A 653 5.24 -7.39 -27.02
N PHE A 654 6.24 -7.02 -26.21
CA PHE A 654 6.39 -5.66 -25.67
C PHE A 654 7.25 -4.73 -26.55
N TYR A 655 7.87 -5.22 -27.63
CA TYR A 655 8.76 -4.39 -28.45
C TYR A 655 8.02 -3.33 -29.28
N SER A 656 6.77 -3.60 -29.64
CA SER A 656 5.97 -2.76 -30.55
C SER A 656 4.88 -1.96 -29.86
N VAL A 657 4.69 -2.15 -28.55
CA VAL A 657 3.67 -1.44 -27.79
C VAL A 657 4.18 -0.06 -27.38
N ASN A 658 3.37 0.99 -27.54
CA ASN A 658 3.70 2.36 -27.11
C ASN A 658 3.37 2.58 -25.62
N THR A 659 3.58 1.55 -24.80
CA THR A 659 3.28 1.58 -23.37
C THR A 659 4.40 2.27 -22.62
N LYS A 660 4.06 3.28 -21.81
CA LYS A 660 5.01 3.93 -20.89
C LYS A 660 4.94 3.25 -19.53
N TRP A 661 5.89 2.36 -19.26
CA TRP A 661 5.97 1.64 -17.99
C TRP A 661 6.33 2.60 -16.85
N GLN A 662 5.44 2.72 -15.87
CA GLN A 662 5.74 3.33 -14.58
C GLN A 662 6.59 2.37 -13.75
N TYR A 663 6.19 1.09 -13.72
CA TYR A 663 6.93 0.01 -13.10
C TYR A 663 6.86 -1.24 -13.99
N LEU A 664 8.00 -1.85 -14.27
CA LEU A 664 8.07 -3.19 -14.86
C LEU A 664 9.11 -3.98 -14.06
N ASN A 665 8.70 -5.12 -13.52
CA ASN A 665 9.57 -6.04 -12.81
C ASN A 665 9.58 -7.40 -13.51
N LEU A 666 10.70 -7.73 -14.14
CA LEU A 666 10.95 -8.98 -14.85
C LEU A 666 12.03 -9.84 -14.19
N SER A 667 12.46 -9.48 -12.98
CA SER A 667 13.54 -10.18 -12.27
C SER A 667 13.23 -11.67 -12.09
N TYR A 668 14.24 -12.52 -12.12
CA TYR A 668 14.09 -13.97 -11.94
C TYR A 668 13.16 -14.62 -12.99
N ASN A 669 13.39 -14.31 -14.27
CA ASN A 669 12.80 -15.01 -15.42
C ASN A 669 13.90 -15.72 -16.25
N PHE A 670 13.68 -16.05 -17.52
CA PHE A 670 14.66 -16.74 -18.39
C PHE A 670 14.95 -15.93 -19.65
N LEU A 671 15.11 -14.61 -19.49
CA LEU A 671 15.35 -13.70 -20.62
C LEU A 671 16.78 -13.84 -21.14
N ASP A 672 16.95 -13.71 -22.45
CA ASP A 672 18.27 -13.58 -23.06
C ASP A 672 18.83 -12.18 -22.76
N PHE A 673 19.95 -12.14 -22.04
CA PHE A 673 20.70 -10.92 -21.67
C PHE A 673 22.04 -10.82 -22.39
N THR A 674 22.29 -11.62 -23.43
CA THR A 674 23.48 -11.42 -24.27
C THR A 674 23.48 -10.02 -24.86
N ALA A 675 24.67 -9.42 -25.03
CA ALA A 675 24.84 -8.02 -25.42
C ALA A 675 24.05 -7.65 -26.70
N ASP A 676 23.89 -8.60 -27.62
CA ASP A 676 23.22 -8.42 -28.89
C ASP A 676 21.74 -8.82 -28.91
N SER A 677 21.24 -9.44 -27.84
CA SER A 677 19.85 -9.90 -27.76
C SER A 677 18.86 -8.73 -27.87
N GLN A 678 17.73 -9.00 -28.52
CA GLN A 678 16.69 -7.99 -28.69
C GLN A 678 16.02 -7.63 -27.35
N SER A 679 15.89 -8.61 -26.44
CA SER A 679 15.40 -8.41 -25.08
C SER A 679 16.27 -7.43 -24.31
N LYS A 680 17.60 -7.60 -24.35
CA LYS A 680 18.52 -6.66 -23.72
C LYS A 680 18.48 -5.27 -24.35
N LYS A 681 18.52 -5.18 -25.69
CA LYS A 681 18.44 -3.90 -26.41
C LYS A 681 17.16 -3.12 -26.05
N TRP A 682 16.03 -3.82 -25.95
CA TRP A 682 14.77 -3.22 -25.56
C TRP A 682 14.78 -2.76 -24.09
N LEU A 683 15.25 -3.59 -23.16
CA LEU A 683 15.35 -3.26 -21.74
C LEU A 683 16.32 -2.09 -21.45
N ASP A 684 17.42 -1.98 -22.19
CA ASP A 684 18.41 -0.91 -22.06
C ASP A 684 17.99 0.42 -22.71
N SER A 685 16.89 0.43 -23.46
CA SER A 685 16.42 1.63 -24.18
C SER A 685 16.04 2.76 -23.22
N SER A 686 16.21 4.02 -23.65
CA SER A 686 15.99 5.19 -22.82
C SER A 686 14.55 5.36 -22.31
N GLN A 687 13.57 4.69 -22.93
CA GLN A 687 12.17 4.67 -22.51
C GLN A 687 11.92 3.79 -21.27
N ASN A 688 12.89 2.94 -20.91
CA ASN A 688 12.75 1.87 -19.93
C ASN A 688 13.64 2.08 -18.68
N LYS A 689 14.13 3.29 -18.42
CA LYS A 689 15.09 3.60 -17.33
C LYS A 689 14.57 3.37 -15.91
N ASN A 690 13.25 3.32 -15.69
CA ASN A 690 12.62 3.06 -14.39
C ASN A 690 12.24 1.58 -14.17
N ILE A 691 12.64 0.70 -15.09
CA ILE A 691 12.35 -0.73 -15.02
C ILE A 691 13.36 -1.38 -14.07
N SER A 692 12.85 -1.95 -12.98
CA SER A 692 13.65 -2.81 -12.11
C SER A 692 13.68 -4.19 -12.74
N TYR A 693 14.70 -4.45 -13.55
CA TYR A 693 15.10 -5.81 -13.87
C TYR A 693 16.46 -6.01 -13.22
N GLU A 694 16.56 -6.93 -12.27
CA GLU A 694 17.89 -7.39 -11.89
C GLU A 694 18.49 -8.01 -13.15
N LYS A 695 19.61 -7.42 -13.61
CA LYS A 695 20.47 -8.06 -14.62
C LYS A 695 20.70 -9.46 -14.09
N GLN A 696 20.08 -10.45 -14.72
CA GLN A 696 20.61 -11.78 -14.56
C GLN A 696 22.02 -11.68 -15.12
N GLN A 697 22.99 -11.65 -14.20
CA GLN A 697 24.06 -12.59 -14.29
C GLN A 697 23.36 -13.92 -14.64
N GLN A 698 23.30 -14.22 -15.94
CA GLN A 698 23.41 -15.60 -16.37
C GLN A 698 24.45 -16.20 -15.41
N LEU A 699 24.20 -17.41 -14.90
CA LEU A 699 25.20 -18.23 -14.24
C LEU A 699 26.36 -18.50 -15.23
N LYS A 700 27.10 -17.46 -15.62
CA LYS A 700 28.47 -17.49 -16.07
C LYS A 700 29.24 -17.22 -14.80
N ILE A 701 29.70 -18.31 -14.20
CA ILE A 701 30.77 -18.29 -13.21
C ILE A 701 32.01 -17.73 -13.92
N LYS A 702 32.07 -16.41 -14.11
CA LYS A 702 33.34 -15.69 -14.25
C LYS A 702 33.49 -14.93 -12.95
N GLY A 703 34.43 -15.43 -12.13
CA GLY A 703 34.83 -14.98 -10.80
C GLY A 703 34.10 -13.78 -10.22
N LEU A 704 33.43 -14.01 -9.09
CA LEU A 704 33.14 -12.98 -8.10
C LEU A 704 34.42 -12.17 -7.85
N ARG A 705 34.41 -10.88 -8.21
CA ARG A 705 35.50 -9.95 -7.89
C ARG A 705 34.99 -8.99 -6.83
N LEU A 706 35.30 -9.27 -5.57
CA LEU A 706 35.15 -8.30 -4.48
C LEU A 706 36.11 -7.13 -4.77
N ALA A 707 35.67 -5.90 -4.51
CA ALA A 707 36.46 -4.71 -4.82
C ALA A 707 37.76 -4.70 -4.01
N ASP A 708 38.89 -4.40 -4.67
CA ASP A 708 40.24 -4.47 -4.09
C ASP A 708 40.51 -3.44 -2.95
N LYS A 709 39.54 -2.56 -2.60
CA LYS A 709 39.63 -1.56 -1.50
C LYS A 709 38.29 -1.25 -0.82
N PRO A 710 38.29 -0.93 0.49
CA PRO A 710 37.08 -0.66 1.26
C PRO A 710 36.57 0.76 1.01
N THR A 711 35.50 0.91 0.24
CA THR A 711 34.67 2.12 0.28
C THR A 711 33.20 1.75 0.13
N ALA A 712 32.43 2.07 1.17
CA ALA A 712 30.97 2.09 1.28
C ALA A 712 30.19 0.79 0.97
N SER A 713 29.12 0.58 1.73
CA SER A 713 28.22 -0.57 1.69
C SER A 713 27.84 -1.01 0.26
N ALA A 714 28.36 -2.15 -0.17
CA ALA A 714 27.85 -2.84 -1.36
C ALA A 714 26.92 -3.96 -0.90
N SER A 715 25.61 -3.76 -1.01
CA SER A 715 24.62 -4.84 -0.85
C SER A 715 24.60 -5.67 -2.12
N ASN A 716 25.08 -6.91 -2.03
CA ASN A 716 24.99 -7.90 -3.11
C ASN A 716 23.78 -8.80 -2.86
N SER A 717 22.91 -8.93 -3.86
CA SER A 717 21.75 -9.84 -3.84
C SER A 717 22.13 -11.17 -4.51
N TYR A 718 21.85 -12.30 -3.86
CA TYR A 718 22.07 -13.63 -4.44
C TYR A 718 20.79 -14.47 -4.43
N MET A 719 20.64 -15.27 -5.47
CA MET A 719 19.55 -16.23 -5.61
C MET A 719 20.10 -17.64 -5.33
N LEU A 720 19.57 -18.29 -4.29
CA LEU A 720 19.91 -19.69 -4.00
C LEU A 720 18.97 -20.59 -4.78
N VAL A 721 19.53 -21.23 -5.80
CA VAL A 721 18.85 -22.25 -6.62
C VAL A 721 19.14 -23.66 -6.09
N ASP A 722 20.13 -23.81 -5.21
CA ASP A 722 20.57 -25.07 -4.58
C ASP A 722 21.62 -24.84 -3.46
N GLU A 723 21.82 -25.83 -2.56
CA GLU A 723 22.84 -25.89 -1.49
C GLU A 723 24.29 -25.74 -2.01
N ALA A 724 24.59 -26.13 -3.25
CA ALA A 724 25.92 -25.94 -3.84
C ALA A 724 26.28 -24.47 -4.11
N ILE A 725 25.29 -23.61 -4.35
CA ILE A 725 25.49 -22.16 -4.51
C ILE A 725 25.76 -21.52 -3.15
N ALA A 726 25.08 -21.99 -2.10
CA ALA A 726 25.31 -21.57 -0.71
C ALA A 726 26.74 -21.86 -0.26
N LYS A 727 27.25 -23.07 -0.53
CA LYS A 727 28.65 -23.43 -0.24
C LYS A 727 29.66 -22.59 -1.02
N LYS A 728 29.37 -22.20 -2.27
CA LYS A 728 30.25 -21.31 -3.06
C LYS A 728 30.26 -19.87 -2.52
N VAL A 729 29.12 -19.34 -2.09
CA VAL A 729 29.05 -18.02 -1.44
C VAL A 729 29.87 -18.01 -0.15
N MET A 730 29.76 -19.06 0.67
CA MET A 730 30.57 -19.24 1.89
C MET A 730 32.06 -19.43 1.57
N ALA A 731 32.42 -20.26 0.59
CA ALA A 731 33.82 -20.51 0.22
C ALA A 731 34.53 -19.29 -0.39
N LEU A 732 33.84 -18.48 -1.21
CA LEU A 732 34.38 -17.24 -1.77
C LEU A 732 34.58 -16.15 -0.71
N TYR A 733 33.78 -16.18 0.37
CA TYR A 733 34.00 -15.30 1.51
C TYR A 733 35.10 -15.83 2.44
N ASN A 734 35.15 -17.15 2.67
CA ASN A 734 36.19 -17.78 3.49
C ASN A 734 37.60 -17.59 2.87
N ASP A 735 37.73 -17.66 1.54
CA ASP A 735 39.00 -17.35 0.83
C ASP A 735 39.36 -15.84 0.88
N TYR A 736 38.40 -14.97 1.20
CA TYR A 736 38.60 -13.53 1.46
C TYR A 736 38.91 -13.24 2.94
N SER A 737 38.28 -13.94 3.88
CA SER A 737 38.51 -13.81 5.32
C SER A 737 39.84 -14.44 5.76
N GLU A 738 40.23 -15.59 5.18
CA GLU A 738 41.55 -16.21 5.41
C GLU A 738 42.72 -15.30 5.01
N LYS A 739 42.48 -14.28 4.17
CA LYS A 739 43.49 -13.29 3.76
C LYS A 739 43.49 -11.99 4.57
N MET A 740 42.50 -11.74 5.45
CA MET A 740 42.31 -10.41 6.08
C MET A 740 41.83 -10.41 7.54
N LEU A 741 41.34 -11.51 8.13
CA LEU A 741 40.71 -11.50 9.47
C LEU A 741 41.14 -12.70 10.32
N ASP A 742 41.67 -12.43 11.52
CA ASP A 742 41.88 -13.42 12.57
C ASP A 742 40.53 -13.90 13.15
N GLU A 743 40.55 -15.12 13.71
CA GLU A 743 39.44 -15.93 14.24
C GLU A 743 38.28 -15.13 14.88
N GLY A 744 37.02 -15.39 14.45
CA GLY A 744 35.82 -14.89 15.14
C GLY A 744 34.62 -14.45 14.28
N VAL A 745 34.40 -15.01 13.09
CA VAL A 745 33.27 -14.62 12.21
C VAL A 745 31.94 -15.22 12.69
N ILE A 746 30.94 -14.38 12.93
CA ILE A 746 29.58 -14.80 13.29
C ILE A 746 28.64 -14.58 12.09
N TRP A 747 27.92 -15.64 11.71
CA TRP A 747 26.93 -15.65 10.65
C TRP A 747 25.53 -15.78 11.25
N GLU A 748 24.64 -14.82 10.99
CA GLU A 748 23.28 -14.81 11.51
C GLU A 748 22.26 -14.67 10.38
N SER A 749 21.28 -15.58 10.32
CA SER A 749 20.14 -15.42 9.42
C SER A 749 19.06 -14.54 10.04
N SER A 750 18.57 -13.58 9.27
CA SER A 750 17.42 -12.75 9.66
C SER A 750 16.10 -13.53 9.66
N LYS A 751 16.06 -14.70 8.99
CA LYS A 751 14.89 -15.61 8.94
C LYS A 751 15.38 -17.06 8.86
N PRO A 752 15.74 -17.68 10.00
CA PRO A 752 16.23 -19.07 10.08
C PRO A 752 15.30 -20.10 9.40
N ASP A 753 13.99 -19.84 9.43
CA ASP A 753 12.99 -20.70 8.78
C ASP A 753 13.02 -20.67 7.24
N THR A 754 13.64 -19.65 6.65
CA THR A 754 13.81 -19.48 5.19
C THR A 754 15.18 -19.98 4.77
N ILE A 755 16.22 -19.50 5.45
CA ILE A 755 17.62 -19.91 5.28
C ILE A 755 18.26 -20.00 6.66
N ASP A 756 18.96 -21.09 6.93
CA ASP A 756 19.65 -21.31 8.18
C ASP A 756 21.16 -21.33 7.96
N VAL A 757 21.92 -21.05 9.02
CA VAL A 757 23.37 -21.16 9.01
C VAL A 757 23.72 -22.45 9.75
N ASP A 758 24.26 -23.43 9.04
CA ASP A 758 24.69 -24.72 9.60
C ASP A 758 26.20 -24.90 9.38
N GLY A 759 26.98 -24.55 10.42
CA GLY A 759 28.44 -24.49 10.34
C GLY A 759 28.92 -23.56 9.22
N ASP A 760 29.70 -24.11 8.28
CA ASP A 760 30.26 -23.37 7.13
C ASP A 760 29.32 -23.33 5.91
N SER A 761 28.04 -23.64 6.09
CA SER A 761 27.06 -23.75 4.99
C SER A 761 25.76 -22.99 5.27
N LEU A 762 25.14 -22.47 4.22
CA LEU A 762 23.78 -21.92 4.29
C LEU A 762 22.78 -22.96 3.80
N VAL A 763 21.80 -23.29 4.63
CA VAL A 763 20.78 -24.32 4.35
C VAL A 763 19.46 -23.64 4.03
N SER A 764 18.97 -23.81 2.80
CA SER A 764 17.63 -23.33 2.43
C SER A 764 16.55 -24.21 3.04
N LYS A 765 15.62 -23.64 3.82
CA LYS A 765 14.53 -24.37 4.47
C LYS A 765 13.16 -24.09 3.85
N LYS A 766 12.87 -22.84 3.51
CA LYS A 766 11.60 -22.43 2.88
C LYS A 766 11.83 -21.33 1.85
N LYS A 767 10.92 -21.23 0.89
CA LYS A 767 10.91 -20.11 -0.07
C LYS A 767 10.77 -18.78 0.65
N GLY A 768 11.48 -17.76 0.20
CA GLY A 768 11.39 -16.41 0.76
C GLY A 768 12.70 -15.62 0.71
N ASN A 769 12.62 -14.35 1.12
CA ASN A 769 13.77 -13.47 1.26
C ASN A 769 14.25 -13.46 2.71
N ALA A 770 15.54 -13.65 2.89
CA ALA A 770 16.23 -13.56 4.16
C ALA A 770 17.55 -12.81 3.97
N GLN A 771 18.07 -12.23 5.05
CA GLN A 771 19.41 -11.64 5.06
C GLN A 771 20.33 -12.51 5.89
N ILE A 772 21.56 -12.66 5.43
CA ILE A 772 22.64 -13.25 6.21
C ILE A 772 23.55 -12.10 6.65
N ARG A 773 23.57 -11.85 7.95
CA ARG A 773 24.45 -10.87 8.57
C ARG A 773 25.76 -11.53 8.95
N ILE A 774 26.86 -10.86 8.67
CA ILE A 774 28.21 -11.31 8.95
C ILE A 774 28.84 -10.28 9.88
N LYS A 775 29.24 -10.70 11.08
CA LYS A 775 29.87 -9.86 12.10
C LYS A 775 31.27 -10.33 12.43
N THR A 776 32.21 -9.40 12.50
CA THR A 776 33.56 -9.55 13.07
C THR A 776 33.95 -8.27 13.82
N ASP A 777 35.10 -8.27 14.52
CA ASP A 777 35.61 -7.06 15.16
C ASP A 777 35.88 -5.95 14.12
N GLY A 778 35.07 -4.89 14.18
CA GLY A 778 35.15 -3.73 13.29
C GLY A 778 34.43 -3.88 11.93
N TYR A 779 33.73 -4.99 11.67
CA TYR A 779 33.03 -5.23 10.40
C TYR A 779 31.63 -5.83 10.58
N ASP A 780 30.64 -5.22 9.93
CA ASP A 780 29.23 -5.65 9.97
C ASP A 780 28.61 -5.47 8.59
N GLN A 781 28.37 -6.58 7.89
CA GLN A 781 27.74 -6.58 6.58
C GLN A 781 26.53 -7.50 6.52
N SER A 782 25.63 -7.23 5.57
CA SER A 782 24.44 -8.05 5.34
C SER A 782 24.32 -8.40 3.87
N ILE A 783 24.15 -9.68 3.59
CA ILE A 783 23.89 -10.23 2.26
C ILE A 783 22.40 -10.54 2.16
N SER A 784 21.73 -10.06 1.12
CA SER A 784 20.33 -10.42 0.88
C SER A 784 20.25 -11.67 0.01
N ILE A 785 19.49 -12.66 0.47
CA ILE A 785 19.36 -13.97 -0.18
C ILE A 785 17.88 -14.29 -0.41
N THR A 786 17.57 -14.69 -1.63
CA THR A 786 16.23 -15.18 -2.03
C THR A 786 16.29 -16.67 -2.31
N VAL A 787 15.48 -17.45 -1.58
CA VAL A 787 15.26 -18.88 -1.78
C VAL A 787 14.01 -19.07 -2.63
N LEU A 788 14.14 -19.70 -3.79
CA LEU A 788 13.02 -20.01 -4.69
C LEU A 788 12.31 -21.32 -4.28
N ASP A 789 11.10 -21.55 -4.80
CA ASP A 789 10.40 -22.81 -4.59
C ASP A 789 10.95 -23.94 -5.48
N LYS A 790 10.63 -25.19 -5.12
CA LYS A 790 11.00 -26.38 -5.89
C LYS A 790 10.52 -26.33 -7.34
N HIS A 791 9.39 -25.66 -7.64
CA HIS A 791 8.83 -25.59 -8.98
C HIS A 791 9.64 -24.67 -9.91
N ASN A 792 10.11 -23.53 -9.42
CA ASN A 792 11.00 -22.61 -10.13
C ASN A 792 12.40 -23.22 -10.29
N ILE A 793 12.85 -24.01 -9.32
CA ILE A 793 14.08 -24.82 -9.43
C ILE A 793 13.91 -25.92 -10.49
N ASP A 794 12.79 -26.64 -10.52
CA ASP A 794 12.51 -27.68 -11.52
C ASP A 794 12.34 -27.09 -12.92
N SER A 795 11.70 -25.92 -13.05
CA SER A 795 11.61 -25.14 -14.29
C SER A 795 12.98 -24.66 -14.77
N TYR A 796 13.86 -24.23 -13.84
CA TYR A 796 15.24 -23.88 -14.13
C TYR A 796 16.03 -25.11 -14.63
N LYS A 797 15.93 -26.26 -13.95
CA LYS A 797 16.56 -27.53 -14.34
C LYS A 797 16.08 -28.04 -15.71
N ALA A 798 14.78 -27.92 -16.01
CA ALA A 798 14.21 -28.29 -17.31
C ALA A 798 14.66 -27.38 -18.48
N ASN A 799 15.19 -26.20 -18.16
CA ASN A 799 15.72 -25.24 -19.13
C ASN A 799 17.25 -25.28 -19.30
N VAL A 800 17.96 -26.12 -18.51
CA VAL A 800 19.41 -26.36 -18.68
C VAL A 800 19.70 -27.13 -19.97
N LEU A 801 18.81 -28.05 -20.36
CA LEU A 801 18.95 -28.79 -21.61
C LEU A 801 18.46 -27.99 -22.81
N SER A 802 19.27 -27.98 -23.87
CA SER A 802 18.82 -27.59 -25.20
C SER A 802 17.76 -28.57 -25.73
N ASP A 803 16.91 -28.12 -26.66
CA ASP A 803 15.90 -29.00 -27.26
C ASP A 803 16.55 -30.19 -28.01
N ALA A 804 17.74 -29.99 -28.57
CA ALA A 804 18.55 -31.06 -29.16
C ALA A 804 18.97 -32.12 -28.14
N SER A 805 19.40 -31.70 -26.94
CA SER A 805 19.75 -32.62 -25.85
C SER A 805 18.55 -33.33 -25.27
N LYS A 806 17.38 -32.66 -25.17
CA LYS A 806 16.11 -33.29 -24.75
C LYS A 806 15.69 -34.41 -25.70
N ILE A 807 15.84 -34.19 -27.01
CA ILE A 807 15.54 -35.23 -28.02
C ILE A 807 16.48 -36.42 -27.86
N LYS A 808 17.78 -36.19 -27.66
CA LYS A 808 18.77 -37.26 -27.42
C LYS A 808 18.46 -38.03 -26.14
N MET A 809 18.06 -37.32 -25.07
CA MET A 809 17.74 -37.91 -23.76
C MET A 809 16.60 -38.94 -23.82
N ASN A 810 15.68 -38.81 -24.79
CA ASN A 810 14.60 -39.77 -24.99
C ASN A 810 15.08 -41.16 -25.48
N ALA A 811 16.31 -41.27 -25.96
CA ALA A 811 16.89 -42.51 -26.50
C ALA A 811 17.95 -43.16 -25.58
N MET A 812 18.05 -42.73 -24.32
CA MET A 812 19.08 -43.21 -23.39
C MET A 812 18.53 -43.48 -21.98
N ILE A 813 19.30 -44.26 -21.23
CA ILE A 813 19.21 -44.31 -19.77
C ILE A 813 20.36 -43.48 -19.22
N LEU A 814 20.01 -42.49 -18.40
CA LEU A 814 20.94 -41.56 -17.80
C LEU A 814 20.99 -41.79 -16.29
N LEU A 815 22.21 -41.96 -15.78
CA LEU A 815 22.51 -42.25 -14.39
C LEU A 815 23.62 -41.32 -13.92
N ALA A 816 23.77 -41.19 -12.60
CA ALA A 816 24.84 -40.44 -12.00
C ALA A 816 25.40 -41.19 -10.80
N VAL A 817 26.72 -41.22 -10.66
CA VAL A 817 27.40 -41.76 -9.48
C VAL A 817 26.86 -41.06 -8.24
N ASN A 818 26.56 -41.82 -7.19
CA ASN A 818 25.99 -41.38 -5.93
C ASN A 818 24.60 -40.72 -6.00
N SER A 819 23.90 -40.76 -7.15
CA SER A 819 22.55 -40.24 -7.28
C SER A 819 21.46 -41.28 -7.00
N TRP A 820 20.36 -40.84 -6.37
CA TRP A 820 19.10 -41.60 -6.24
C TRP A 820 18.17 -41.43 -7.45
N SER A 821 18.58 -40.64 -8.45
CA SER A 821 17.76 -40.31 -9.62
C SER A 821 18.38 -40.87 -10.89
N ALA A 822 17.51 -41.35 -11.79
CA ALA A 822 17.85 -41.70 -13.16
C ALA A 822 16.88 -41.03 -14.12
N TYR A 823 17.25 -40.88 -15.38
CA TYR A 823 16.28 -40.59 -16.45
C TYR A 823 16.22 -41.75 -17.42
N VAL A 824 15.01 -42.21 -17.72
CA VAL A 824 14.76 -43.25 -18.72
C VAL A 824 13.84 -42.65 -19.75
N GLN A 825 14.30 -42.58 -21.00
CA GLN A 825 13.54 -41.98 -22.10
C GLN A 825 13.05 -40.56 -21.78
N GLY A 826 13.91 -39.76 -21.14
CA GLY A 826 13.60 -38.40 -20.73
C GLY A 826 12.76 -38.25 -19.45
N GLU A 827 12.24 -39.33 -18.88
CA GLU A 827 11.47 -39.27 -17.63
C GLU A 827 12.33 -39.55 -16.39
N LYS A 828 12.19 -38.70 -15.37
CA LYS A 828 12.86 -38.91 -14.08
C LYS A 828 12.28 -40.11 -13.34
N LYS A 829 13.15 -41.01 -12.89
CA LYS A 829 12.83 -42.18 -12.05
C LYS A 829 13.69 -42.16 -10.79
N THR A 830 13.15 -42.66 -9.69
CA THR A 830 13.91 -42.85 -8.44
C THR A 830 14.49 -44.26 -8.39
N LEU A 831 15.77 -44.34 -8.07
CA LEU A 831 16.51 -45.59 -7.89
C LEU A 831 16.29 -46.15 -6.49
N GLN A 832 16.23 -47.48 -6.37
CA GLN A 832 16.22 -48.16 -5.07
C GLN A 832 17.63 -48.30 -4.47
N ALA A 833 18.67 -48.09 -5.27
CA ALA A 833 20.06 -48.10 -4.85
C ALA A 833 20.91 -47.22 -5.81
N LYS A 834 21.95 -46.54 -5.30
CA LYS A 834 22.74 -45.56 -6.06
C LYS A 834 23.85 -46.23 -6.89
N PRO A 835 24.22 -45.74 -8.08
CA PRO A 835 25.48 -46.10 -8.72
C PRO A 835 26.68 -45.72 -7.83
N ILE A 836 27.69 -46.59 -7.71
CA ILE A 836 28.89 -46.32 -6.88
C ILE A 836 30.16 -46.61 -7.67
N ILE A 837 31.31 -46.17 -7.14
CA ILE A 837 32.64 -46.52 -7.67
C ILE A 837 33.34 -47.42 -6.66
N ASP A 838 33.86 -48.55 -7.12
CA ASP A 838 34.71 -49.47 -6.35
C ASP A 838 35.89 -49.92 -7.23
N ASN A 839 37.13 -49.76 -6.74
CA ASN A 839 38.39 -50.00 -7.47
C ASN A 839 38.36 -49.50 -8.93
N ASP A 840 38.11 -48.20 -9.12
CA ASP A 840 38.02 -47.53 -10.43
C ASP A 840 36.93 -48.06 -11.39
N SER A 841 36.06 -48.97 -10.92
CA SER A 841 34.93 -49.51 -11.67
C SER A 841 33.61 -48.93 -11.16
N THR A 842 32.79 -48.42 -12.08
CA THR A 842 31.42 -48.00 -11.74
C THR A 842 30.52 -49.24 -11.62
N LEU A 843 29.98 -49.44 -10.43
CA LEU A 843 29.05 -50.52 -10.12
C LEU A 843 27.60 -50.01 -10.16
N LEU A 844 26.71 -50.79 -10.77
CA LEU A 844 25.30 -50.44 -10.92
C LEU A 844 24.34 -51.46 -10.31
N PRO A 845 23.16 -51.00 -9.82
CA PRO A 845 22.07 -51.89 -9.46
C PRO A 845 21.59 -52.65 -10.71
N VAL A 846 21.85 -53.95 -10.75
CA VAL A 846 21.63 -54.79 -11.93
C VAL A 846 20.16 -54.78 -12.37
N ARG A 847 19.22 -54.76 -11.40
CA ARG A 847 17.79 -54.82 -11.68
C ARG A 847 17.27 -53.60 -12.45
N PHE A 848 17.56 -52.39 -11.96
CA PHE A 848 17.04 -51.16 -12.56
C PHE A 848 17.47 -51.00 -14.02
N VAL A 849 18.76 -51.21 -14.30
CA VAL A 849 19.29 -51.07 -15.67
C VAL A 849 18.71 -52.14 -16.59
N SER A 850 18.69 -53.40 -16.14
CA SER A 850 18.26 -54.52 -16.97
C SER A 850 16.78 -54.46 -17.33
N GLU A 851 15.91 -54.11 -16.36
CA GLU A 851 14.47 -54.00 -16.60
C GLU A 851 14.15 -52.85 -17.58
N ASN A 852 14.83 -51.71 -17.45
CA ASN A 852 14.66 -50.58 -18.38
C ASN A 852 15.29 -50.83 -19.77
N LEU A 853 16.08 -51.90 -19.92
CA LEU A 853 16.55 -52.43 -21.21
C LEU A 853 15.66 -53.57 -21.75
N GLY A 854 14.53 -53.87 -21.08
CA GLY A 854 13.57 -54.89 -21.50
C GLY A 854 13.98 -56.33 -21.15
N VAL A 855 14.86 -56.51 -20.17
CA VAL A 855 15.41 -57.81 -19.76
C VAL A 855 14.81 -58.24 -18.42
N GLN A 856 14.36 -59.49 -18.31
CA GLN A 856 13.82 -60.04 -17.07
C GLN A 856 14.95 -60.43 -16.12
N VAL A 857 14.80 -60.14 -14.83
CA VAL A 857 15.80 -60.45 -13.79
C VAL A 857 15.21 -61.41 -12.77
N ALA A 858 15.82 -62.59 -12.64
CA ALA A 858 15.52 -63.58 -11.61
C ALA A 858 16.67 -63.66 -10.59
N TRP A 859 16.33 -63.88 -9.32
CA TRP A 859 17.29 -64.05 -8.23
C TRP A 859 17.14 -65.45 -7.62
N ASP A 860 18.24 -66.18 -7.55
CA ASP A 860 18.33 -67.47 -6.85
C ASP A 860 19.07 -67.25 -5.53
N ALA A 861 18.35 -67.42 -4.41
CA ALA A 861 18.89 -67.16 -3.08
C ALA A 861 19.83 -68.26 -2.57
N ASP A 862 19.62 -69.51 -3.01
CA ASP A 862 20.42 -70.66 -2.57
C ASP A 862 21.82 -70.63 -3.19
N THR A 863 21.90 -70.18 -4.45
CA THR A 863 23.15 -70.07 -5.22
C THR A 863 23.71 -68.64 -5.30
N GLN A 864 23.03 -67.68 -4.67
CA GLN A 864 23.33 -66.24 -4.72
C GLN A 864 23.62 -65.74 -6.15
N THR A 865 22.80 -66.16 -7.11
CA THR A 865 23.03 -65.91 -8.53
C THR A 865 21.89 -65.08 -9.13
N ALA A 866 22.25 -63.96 -9.76
CA ALA A 866 21.31 -63.18 -10.58
C ALA A 866 21.30 -63.73 -12.01
N THR A 867 20.12 -64.03 -12.54
CA THR A 867 19.92 -64.49 -13.93
C THR A 867 19.11 -63.48 -14.72
N LEU A 868 19.68 -62.96 -15.80
CA LEU A 868 19.04 -62.04 -16.71
C LEU A 868 18.65 -62.77 -17.99
N THR A 869 17.40 -62.66 -18.42
CA THR A 869 16.90 -63.31 -19.64
C THR A 869 16.12 -62.31 -20.48
N GLY A 870 16.57 -62.09 -21.72
CA GLY A 870 15.96 -61.12 -22.64
C GLY A 870 16.87 -60.85 -23.84
N ASN A 871 16.32 -60.32 -24.94
CA ASN A 871 17.07 -59.95 -26.16
C ASN A 871 17.97 -61.07 -26.72
N GLY A 872 17.56 -62.34 -26.60
CA GLY A 872 18.35 -63.50 -27.06
C GLY A 872 19.58 -63.83 -26.20
N LYS A 873 19.70 -63.23 -25.02
CA LYS A 873 20.78 -63.45 -24.06
C LYS A 873 20.24 -64.02 -22.74
N LYS A 874 20.98 -64.97 -22.18
CA LYS A 874 20.89 -65.46 -20.80
C LYS A 874 22.22 -65.15 -20.12
N ILE A 875 22.19 -64.22 -19.17
CA ILE A 875 23.36 -63.81 -18.40
C ILE A 875 23.22 -64.31 -16.97
N THR A 876 24.16 -65.10 -16.49
CA THR A 876 24.20 -65.57 -15.08
C THR A 876 25.38 -64.93 -14.35
N ILE A 877 25.08 -64.33 -13.21
CA ILE A 877 26.01 -63.53 -12.41
C ILE A 877 26.01 -64.10 -10.98
N PRO A 878 26.95 -65.00 -10.65
CA PRO A 878 27.14 -65.44 -9.27
C PRO A 878 27.76 -64.31 -8.44
N VAL A 879 27.20 -64.03 -7.26
CA VAL A 879 27.77 -63.05 -6.33
C VAL A 879 29.14 -63.52 -5.83
N GLY A 880 30.11 -62.61 -5.76
CA GLY A 880 31.49 -62.90 -5.35
C GLY A 880 32.36 -63.50 -6.46
N ALA A 881 31.81 -63.86 -7.62
CA ALA A 881 32.59 -64.37 -8.74
C ALA A 881 33.25 -63.23 -9.55
N MET A 882 34.47 -63.48 -10.04
CA MET A 882 35.19 -62.63 -11.00
C MET A 882 34.80 -62.91 -12.46
N GLN A 883 33.80 -63.76 -12.69
CA GLN A 883 33.31 -64.13 -14.02
C GLN A 883 31.79 -64.17 -14.02
N MET A 884 31.18 -63.72 -15.12
CA MET A 884 29.78 -63.96 -15.44
C MET A 884 29.67 -64.89 -16.64
N ARG A 885 28.50 -65.50 -16.88
CA ARG A 885 28.26 -66.34 -18.05
C ARG A 885 27.26 -65.68 -18.98
N VAL A 886 27.56 -65.59 -20.27
CA VAL A 886 26.67 -65.07 -21.31
C VAL A 886 26.43 -66.19 -22.32
N ASN A 887 25.20 -66.72 -22.40
CA ASN A 887 24.84 -67.83 -23.30
C ASN A 887 25.88 -68.98 -23.28
N GLU A 888 26.30 -69.38 -22.07
CA GLU A 888 27.28 -70.44 -21.76
C GLU A 888 28.77 -70.06 -21.79
N ALA A 889 29.16 -68.94 -22.41
CA ALA A 889 30.54 -68.45 -22.42
C ALA A 889 30.89 -67.66 -21.14
N ASN A 890 32.08 -67.89 -20.57
CA ASN A 890 32.58 -67.13 -19.43
C ASN A 890 33.11 -65.77 -19.90
N VAL A 891 32.75 -64.71 -19.18
CA VAL A 891 33.21 -63.34 -19.39
C VAL A 891 33.83 -62.84 -18.09
N ASP A 892 35.10 -62.43 -18.15
CA ASP A 892 35.81 -61.89 -16.99
C ASP A 892 35.24 -60.54 -16.57
N LEU A 893 35.17 -60.34 -15.25
CA LEU A 893 34.74 -59.10 -14.63
C LEU A 893 35.95 -58.37 -14.02
N PRO A 894 36.04 -57.04 -14.17
CA PRO A 894 37.13 -56.27 -13.58
C PRO A 894 37.09 -56.25 -12.04
N VAL A 895 35.89 -56.35 -11.47
CA VAL A 895 35.63 -56.54 -10.04
C VAL A 895 34.46 -57.50 -9.87
N SER A 896 34.42 -58.23 -8.75
CA SER A 896 33.38 -59.22 -8.50
C SER A 896 32.00 -58.57 -8.32
N ALA A 897 30.94 -59.32 -8.64
CA ALA A 897 29.58 -58.88 -8.33
C ALA A 897 29.37 -58.86 -6.80
N GLN A 898 28.76 -57.79 -6.28
CA GLN A 898 28.60 -57.57 -4.83
C GLN A 898 27.13 -57.37 -4.44
N ILE A 899 26.80 -57.65 -3.18
CA ILE A 899 25.50 -57.26 -2.60
C ILE A 899 25.72 -56.08 -1.67
N ILE A 900 25.04 -54.97 -1.93
CA ILE A 900 25.10 -53.76 -1.11
C ILE A 900 23.66 -53.37 -0.77
N ASN A 901 23.34 -53.32 0.52
CA ASN A 901 22.01 -53.01 1.05
C ASN A 901 20.87 -53.81 0.36
N GLY A 902 21.09 -55.11 0.12
CA GLY A 902 20.11 -56.00 -0.49
C GLY A 902 19.96 -55.89 -2.01
N SER A 903 20.77 -55.06 -2.68
CA SER A 903 20.82 -54.97 -4.16
C SER A 903 22.09 -55.61 -4.70
N THR A 904 21.98 -56.36 -5.80
CA THR A 904 23.13 -56.92 -6.53
C THR A 904 23.74 -55.87 -7.46
N TYR A 905 25.04 -55.64 -7.32
CA TYR A 905 25.85 -54.72 -8.11
C TYR A 905 26.80 -55.48 -9.04
N LEU A 906 26.94 -54.98 -10.26
CA LEU A 906 27.87 -55.50 -11.28
C LEU A 906 28.58 -54.33 -11.99
N PRO A 907 29.81 -54.52 -12.51
CA PRO A 907 30.45 -53.55 -13.39
C PRO A 907 29.56 -53.13 -14.56
N LEU A 908 29.28 -51.83 -14.63
CA LEU A 908 28.36 -51.20 -15.57
C LEU A 908 28.67 -51.55 -17.04
N ARG A 909 29.94 -51.44 -17.45
CA ARG A 909 30.36 -51.54 -18.86
C ARG A 909 30.14 -52.94 -19.42
N VAL A 910 30.62 -53.95 -18.70
CA VAL A 910 30.58 -55.35 -19.12
C VAL A 910 29.14 -55.89 -19.22
N LEU A 911 28.26 -55.47 -18.30
CA LEU A 911 26.83 -55.82 -18.35
C LEU A 911 26.12 -55.20 -19.56
N CYS A 912 26.29 -53.89 -19.75
CA CYS A 912 25.61 -53.17 -20.83
C CYS A 912 26.10 -53.65 -22.20
N GLU A 913 27.40 -53.92 -22.36
CA GLU A 913 27.97 -54.46 -23.59
C GLU A 913 27.46 -55.87 -23.89
N ALA A 914 27.32 -56.74 -22.89
CA ALA A 914 26.74 -58.07 -23.06
C ALA A 914 25.27 -58.02 -23.52
N LEU A 915 24.56 -56.93 -23.20
CA LEU A 915 23.19 -56.63 -23.63
C LEU A 915 23.14 -55.80 -24.94
N GLY A 916 24.28 -55.53 -25.57
CA GLY A 916 24.36 -54.82 -26.85
C GLY A 916 24.24 -53.30 -26.77
N LYS A 917 24.43 -52.70 -25.59
CA LYS A 917 24.43 -51.25 -25.37
C LYS A 917 25.84 -50.71 -25.19
N LYS A 918 25.99 -49.42 -25.47
CA LYS A 918 27.21 -48.63 -25.24
C LYS A 918 27.08 -47.81 -23.96
N VAL A 919 28.22 -47.62 -23.30
CA VAL A 919 28.33 -46.87 -22.05
C VAL A 919 29.34 -45.75 -22.23
N SER A 920 28.93 -44.53 -21.94
CA SER A 920 29.79 -43.36 -21.93
C SER A 920 29.80 -42.73 -20.54
N TYR A 921 30.99 -42.32 -20.07
CA TYR A 921 31.19 -41.80 -18.73
C TYR A 921 32.02 -40.52 -18.75
N THR A 922 31.54 -39.47 -18.11
CA THR A 922 32.30 -38.21 -17.92
C THR A 922 31.79 -37.52 -16.66
N ASP A 923 32.70 -37.11 -15.79
CA ASP A 923 32.42 -36.35 -14.55
C ASP A 923 31.25 -36.90 -13.73
N GLY A 924 31.22 -38.22 -13.52
CA GLY A 924 30.19 -38.89 -12.71
C GLY A 924 28.84 -39.09 -13.40
N VAL A 925 28.63 -38.55 -14.61
CA VAL A 925 27.46 -38.82 -15.45
C VAL A 925 27.69 -40.09 -16.26
N ILE A 926 26.71 -40.98 -16.24
CA ILE A 926 26.69 -42.27 -16.93
C ILE A 926 25.58 -42.27 -17.98
N ILE A 927 25.93 -42.45 -19.24
CA ILE A 927 24.98 -42.57 -20.35
C ILE A 927 25.01 -44.00 -20.89
N ILE A 928 23.84 -44.65 -20.93
CA ILE A 928 23.64 -45.96 -21.57
C ILE A 928 22.74 -45.77 -22.78
N GLY A 929 23.23 -46.14 -23.97
CA GLY A 929 22.49 -45.97 -25.22
C GLY A 929 22.97 -46.89 -26.34
N ASP A 930 22.47 -46.67 -27.56
CA ASP A 930 22.83 -47.43 -28.76
C ASP A 930 24.15 -46.97 -29.43
N GLN A 931 24.68 -45.84 -28.98
CA GLN A 931 25.92 -45.24 -29.50
C GLN A 931 26.75 -44.66 -28.35
N GLU A 932 28.02 -44.37 -28.61
CA GLU A 932 28.91 -43.67 -27.67
C GLU A 932 28.69 -42.16 -27.76
N TYR A 933 28.65 -41.48 -26.60
CA TYR A 933 28.39 -40.05 -26.48
C TYR A 933 29.60 -39.26 -26.00
N GLU A 934 30.75 -39.89 -25.73
CA GLU A 934 31.95 -39.28 -25.09
C GLU A 934 32.51 -38.05 -25.82
N GLN A 935 32.18 -37.86 -27.10
CA GLN A 935 32.59 -36.72 -27.92
C GLN A 935 31.55 -35.58 -27.98
N ASP A 936 30.36 -35.78 -27.40
CA ASP A 936 29.27 -34.78 -27.37
C ASP A 936 29.42 -33.87 -26.14
N HIS A 937 30.44 -33.02 -26.18
CA HIS A 937 30.82 -32.15 -25.07
C HIS A 937 29.67 -31.23 -24.63
N GLN A 938 28.82 -30.76 -25.56
CA GLN A 938 27.67 -29.93 -25.23
C GLN A 938 26.62 -30.71 -24.43
N LEU A 939 26.27 -31.93 -24.88
CA LEU A 939 25.35 -32.79 -24.13
C LEU A 939 25.90 -33.08 -22.75
N TYR A 940 27.19 -33.40 -22.65
CA TYR A 940 27.83 -33.65 -21.35
C TYR A 940 27.82 -32.43 -20.44
N ASP A 941 28.19 -31.26 -20.92
CA ASP A 941 28.15 -30.03 -20.13
C ASP A 941 26.73 -29.75 -19.61
N GLU A 942 25.70 -29.93 -20.45
CA GLU A 942 24.29 -29.75 -20.08
C GLU A 942 23.80 -30.82 -19.08
N LEU A 943 24.20 -32.09 -19.24
CA LEU A 943 23.83 -33.20 -18.36
C LEU A 943 24.57 -33.15 -17.02
N VAL A 944 25.86 -32.82 -17.03
CA VAL A 944 26.66 -32.59 -15.82
C VAL A 944 26.09 -31.40 -15.06
N ALA A 945 25.68 -30.31 -15.73
CA ALA A 945 25.00 -29.18 -15.09
C ALA A 945 23.62 -29.57 -14.52
N MET A 946 22.90 -30.49 -15.16
CA MET A 946 21.64 -31.02 -14.63
C MET A 946 21.83 -31.88 -13.38
N TYR A 947 22.90 -32.69 -13.35
CA TYR A 947 23.24 -33.63 -12.28
C TYR A 947 24.24 -33.09 -11.25
N SER A 948 24.71 -31.84 -11.39
CA SER A 948 25.82 -31.29 -10.60
C SER A 948 25.56 -31.27 -9.10
N THR A 949 24.30 -31.37 -8.68
CA THR A 949 23.86 -31.42 -7.29
C THR A 949 23.81 -32.84 -6.72
N GLU A 950 23.79 -33.87 -7.58
CA GLU A 950 23.63 -35.28 -7.21
C GLU A 950 24.94 -36.09 -7.37
N ILE A 951 25.91 -35.58 -8.14
CA ILE A 951 27.19 -36.24 -8.47
C ILE A 951 28.31 -35.97 -7.45
N ARG A 952 28.20 -34.92 -6.63
CA ARG A 952 29.23 -34.54 -5.64
C ARG A 952 28.95 -35.07 -4.25
#